data_AF-A0A2E9IRT3-F1
#
_entry.id   AF-A0A2E9IRT3-F1
#
_cell.length_a   1.000
_cell.length_b   1.000
_cell.length_c   1.000
_cell.angle_alpha   90.00
_cell.angle_beta   90.00
_cell.angle_gamma   90.00
#
_symmetry.space_group_name_H-M   'P 1'
#
loop_
_entity.id
_entity.type
_entity.pdbx_description
1 polymer ?
#
loop_
_entity_poly.entity_id
_entity_poly.type
_entity_poly.pdbx_seq_one_letter_code
_entity_poly.pdbx_strand_id
1 'polypeptide(L)'
;MMWAHSMTAPYMNPVCNSTNGYFDSTASEYVITDLRTPRDWYNYAWNDSIVGLFSQCGRGESLVQDDRGRRFHVASNRMLYLRDQESGAFWNLNALPVHSSEGAQCRHGMGYSDIEMEAHGVSSVVRWFIPAEAPCECWHVTLTNNGSDTRTLDLFAYMGTSFDGVLRPQSYYDGHGAFHPDMDAVSLSKLHDFQDAKEVRIFLTIDRTVTGYDVAESGFLGSGGEMFPDAVARGQCGGTGSEMEKSCCALQSEIVLAPGESVTVCMLAGGVVQLDEVAALRERFLSPEKMTQAWQRSREKIMSLLGDGCIETPDPALNAFFNPWLKRQLSLGTRWARIRHNGFRDQIQDIGSLASFAPEEAQVQLERVLSFQYPNGYAPRTWLGGQILDKDFSDNHVWIAAAVHALVMETGSRDLLETMIPFNDGSEGTLYEHVKRSVEFYDTDRGPHGLLKIRSGDWNDCLDRIGPKGKGESVWLCMAWVSACSKFADLARLCDREADAAQAESWAAGMRDLVDREAWDGEWYLRAYHDDGDAIGSSKSDQARMFLLPQAWSVYAGAARGERGAQAMDSADRHLNCKLGTRTMLDPYNGWDPRVGLATTKTPGTHENGGVYLHACTFKLAADSLLKRHENVAFALKTILPFTEHTERKPCEPYVLCNSYFAIEDSYRYGTAGQSWGTGAAGWFYYAFTHYVFGIRPQWDGLLVDPCLPPEWKQCVFHRRFRGTDYEFRFEQVKPCGSVRKILVNGQAIEGTVVVPDGSPQVVVDVILE
;
A
#
# COMPACT_ATOMS: atom_id res chain seq x y z
N MET A 1 23.72 31.84 -46.54
CA MET A 1 25.02 31.34 -46.02
C MET A 1 25.29 32.07 -44.71
N MET A 2 25.01 31.43 -43.56
CA MET A 2 26.02 30.71 -42.72
C MET A 2 26.91 31.77 -42.02
N TRP A 3 26.95 31.98 -40.69
CA TRP A 3 26.93 31.08 -39.54
C TRP A 3 26.46 31.83 -38.27
N ALA A 4 25.64 31.21 -37.43
CA ALA A 4 25.46 31.60 -36.02
C ALA A 4 25.82 30.38 -35.15
N HIS A 5 26.73 30.59 -34.20
CA HIS A 5 27.29 29.55 -33.35
C HIS A 5 26.24 29.05 -32.34
N SER A 6 25.84 27.79 -32.53
CA SER A 6 25.17 26.96 -31.52
C SER A 6 26.22 26.45 -30.54
N MET A 7 26.11 26.84 -29.27
CA MET A 7 26.81 26.15 -28.18
C MET A 7 25.90 25.01 -27.70
N THR A 8 26.10 23.82 -28.27
CA THR A 8 25.65 22.56 -27.68
C THR A 8 26.52 22.25 -26.45
N ALA A 9 25.92 22.32 -25.25
CA ALA A 9 26.53 21.74 -24.06
C ALA A 9 26.44 20.20 -24.14
N PRO A 10 27.53 19.47 -23.82
CA PRO A 10 27.55 18.02 -23.90
C PRO A 10 26.72 17.40 -22.77
N TYR A 11 25.98 16.34 -23.12
CA TYR A 11 25.36 15.40 -22.18
C TYR A 11 26.37 14.97 -21.11
N MET A 12 26.23 15.49 -19.90
CA MET A 12 26.86 14.92 -18.71
C MET A 12 25.91 13.88 -18.11
N ASN A 13 26.45 12.70 -17.84
CA ASN A 13 25.79 11.59 -17.14
C ASN A 13 25.24 12.04 -15.77
N PRO A 14 23.95 11.85 -15.49
CA PRO A 14 23.41 11.97 -14.14
C PRO A 14 23.54 10.64 -13.41
N VAL A 15 24.29 10.66 -12.31
CA VAL A 15 24.26 9.64 -11.25
C VAL A 15 23.18 10.08 -10.25
N CYS A 16 22.28 9.15 -9.90
CA CYS A 16 21.08 9.27 -9.06
C CYS A 16 19.83 9.89 -9.72
N ASN A 17 18.91 9.03 -10.18
CA ASN A 17 17.69 9.40 -10.90
C ASN A 17 16.45 9.39 -9.97
N SER A 18 16.32 10.42 -9.14
CA SER A 18 15.01 11.03 -8.81
C SER A 18 15.17 12.56 -8.86
N THR A 19 15.44 13.10 -10.05
CA THR A 19 15.72 14.52 -10.29
C THR A 19 14.59 15.49 -9.91
N ASN A 20 13.43 14.98 -9.49
CA ASN A 20 12.23 15.77 -9.28
C ASN A 20 11.89 15.98 -7.80
N GLY A 21 12.74 15.57 -6.85
CA GLY A 21 12.47 15.80 -5.43
C GLY A 21 13.45 15.21 -4.42
N TYR A 22 13.14 15.35 -3.13
CA TYR A 22 13.94 14.84 -2.02
C TYR A 22 13.08 14.58 -0.76
N PHE A 23 13.57 13.74 0.16
CA PHE A 23 12.95 13.57 1.47
C PHE A 23 13.29 14.74 2.40
N ASP A 24 12.28 15.33 3.02
CA ASP A 24 12.44 16.19 4.20
C ASP A 24 12.08 15.36 5.44
N SER A 25 13.09 14.73 6.03
CA SER A 25 12.92 13.88 7.21
C SER A 25 12.45 14.65 8.44
N THR A 26 12.68 15.97 8.51
CA THR A 26 12.26 16.79 9.66
C THR A 26 10.75 17.02 9.66
N ALA A 27 10.17 17.20 8.47
CA ALA A 27 8.74 17.36 8.28
C ALA A 27 8.00 16.02 8.09
N SER A 28 8.72 14.92 7.84
CA SER A 28 8.17 13.65 7.34
C SER A 28 7.46 13.84 5.99
N GLU A 29 8.10 14.59 5.11
CA GLU A 29 7.60 14.94 3.79
C GLU A 29 8.50 14.40 2.67
N TYR A 30 7.93 14.30 1.47
CA TYR A 30 8.66 14.23 0.23
C TYR A 30 8.35 15.48 -0.58
N VAL A 31 9.38 16.25 -0.89
CA VAL A 31 9.27 17.52 -1.64
C VAL A 31 9.53 17.24 -3.11
N ILE A 32 8.56 17.58 -3.95
CA ILE A 32 8.59 17.46 -5.41
C ILE A 32 8.86 18.85 -5.98
N THR A 33 10.04 19.05 -6.54
CA THR A 33 10.51 20.33 -7.07
C THR A 33 10.26 20.49 -8.57
N ASP A 34 9.96 19.39 -9.28
CA ASP A 34 9.47 19.41 -10.66
C ASP A 34 8.20 18.56 -10.78
N LEU A 35 7.07 19.23 -10.96
CA LEU A 35 5.75 18.62 -11.04
C LEU A 35 5.54 17.79 -12.33
N ARG A 36 6.46 17.86 -13.31
CA ARG A 36 6.49 17.00 -14.50
C ARG A 36 7.16 15.67 -14.19
N THR A 37 6.55 14.92 -13.30
CA THR A 37 7.00 13.59 -12.91
C THR A 37 6.74 12.56 -14.03
N PRO A 38 7.48 11.43 -14.09
CA PRO A 38 7.32 10.42 -15.14
C PRO A 38 5.92 9.77 -15.23
N ARG A 39 5.14 9.93 -14.16
CA ARG A 39 3.75 9.54 -13.95
C ARG A 39 3.21 10.40 -12.82
N ASP A 40 1.90 10.46 -12.64
CA ASP A 40 1.35 11.06 -11.41
C ASP A 40 1.95 10.36 -10.19
N TRP A 41 2.53 11.16 -9.31
CA TRP A 41 3.06 10.74 -8.02
C TRP A 41 1.97 11.03 -7.00
N TYR A 42 1.26 9.98 -6.57
CA TYR A 42 0.14 10.13 -5.65
C TYR A 42 0.61 10.05 -4.20
N ASN A 43 -0.08 10.80 -3.34
CA ASN A 43 -0.15 10.61 -1.90
C ASN A 43 -1.57 10.26 -1.49
N TYR A 44 -1.71 9.57 -0.35
CA TYR A 44 -3.00 9.11 0.16
C TYR A 44 -3.29 9.71 1.53
N ALA A 45 -4.51 10.23 1.70
CA ALA A 45 -5.10 10.54 3.00
C ALA A 45 -6.34 9.68 3.20
N TRP A 46 -6.60 9.25 4.44
CA TRP A 46 -7.77 8.44 4.74
C TRP A 46 -8.11 8.48 6.23
N ASN A 47 -9.39 8.22 6.50
CA ASN A 47 -9.89 7.69 7.76
C ASN A 47 -10.73 6.44 7.45
N ASP A 48 -11.55 5.96 8.38
CA ASP A 48 -12.29 4.72 8.17
C ASP A 48 -13.48 4.86 7.19
N SER A 49 -13.93 6.11 6.96
CA SER A 49 -15.09 6.44 6.14
C SER A 49 -14.76 7.01 4.76
N ILE A 50 -13.59 7.64 4.56
CA ILE A 50 -13.18 8.19 3.27
C ILE A 50 -11.68 7.97 3.01
N VAL A 51 -11.33 7.72 1.74
CA VAL A 51 -9.97 7.76 1.21
C VAL A 51 -9.91 8.77 0.08
N GLY A 52 -8.83 9.53 0.02
CA GLY A 52 -8.51 10.46 -1.05
C GLY A 52 -7.08 10.23 -1.53
N LEU A 53 -6.88 10.30 -2.84
CA LEU A 53 -5.56 10.26 -3.46
C LEU A 53 -5.31 11.55 -4.22
N PHE A 54 -4.12 12.12 -3.99
CA PHE A 54 -3.75 13.45 -4.46
C PHE A 54 -2.39 13.35 -5.15
N SER A 55 -2.34 13.68 -6.44
CA SER A 55 -1.09 13.77 -7.18
C SER A 55 -0.30 15.00 -6.76
N GLN A 56 0.92 15.12 -7.26
CA GLN A 56 1.73 16.33 -7.15
C GLN A 56 1.06 17.59 -7.73
N CYS A 57 -0.04 17.43 -8.48
CA CYS A 57 -0.88 18.50 -9.02
C CYS A 57 -2.33 18.40 -8.52
N GLY A 58 -2.56 17.82 -7.33
CA GLY A 58 -3.87 17.79 -6.67
C GLY A 58 -4.94 16.94 -7.38
N ARG A 59 -4.53 16.18 -8.40
CA ARG A 59 -5.43 15.29 -9.15
C ARG A 59 -5.63 13.97 -8.43
N GLY A 60 -6.73 13.30 -8.73
CA GLY A 60 -7.00 11.97 -8.21
C GLY A 60 -8.44 11.81 -7.77
N GLU A 61 -8.76 10.71 -7.10
CA GLU A 61 -10.12 10.39 -6.69
C GLU A 61 -10.30 10.40 -5.18
N SER A 62 -11.55 10.44 -4.73
CA SER A 62 -11.93 10.07 -3.38
C SER A 62 -13.12 9.12 -3.39
N LEU A 63 -13.15 8.21 -2.41
CA LEU A 63 -14.21 7.25 -2.20
C LEU A 63 -14.64 7.26 -0.75
N VAL A 64 -15.94 7.21 -0.52
CA VAL A 64 -16.52 6.94 0.80
C VAL A 64 -16.79 5.45 0.92
N GLN A 65 -16.62 4.89 2.11
CA GLN A 65 -17.00 3.51 2.44
C GLN A 65 -17.81 3.41 3.73
N ASP A 66 -18.58 2.33 3.85
CA ASP A 66 -19.14 1.90 5.12
C ASP A 66 -18.31 0.78 5.78
N ASP A 67 -18.78 0.30 6.92
CA ASP A 67 -18.19 -0.80 7.70
C ASP A 67 -18.00 -2.09 6.89
N ARG A 68 -18.93 -2.38 5.97
CA ARG A 68 -18.90 -3.54 5.05
C ARG A 68 -18.05 -3.31 3.79
N GLY A 69 -17.47 -2.12 3.62
CA GLY A 69 -16.69 -1.77 2.44
C GLY A 69 -17.53 -1.59 1.17
N ARG A 70 -18.83 -1.27 1.30
CA ARG A 70 -19.62 -0.69 0.20
C ARG A 70 -19.08 0.70 -0.06
N ARG A 71 -18.81 1.03 -1.33
CA ARG A 71 -18.11 2.26 -1.72
C ARG A 71 -18.85 3.04 -2.78
N PHE A 72 -18.77 4.37 -2.73
CA PHE A 72 -19.16 5.24 -3.84
C PHE A 72 -18.12 6.34 -4.07
N HIS A 73 -18.01 6.82 -5.30
CA HIS A 73 -17.08 7.87 -5.70
C HIS A 73 -17.56 9.24 -5.23
N VAL A 74 -16.65 10.05 -4.71
CA VAL A 74 -16.90 11.46 -4.34
C VAL A 74 -16.32 12.36 -5.43
N ALA A 75 -14.99 12.46 -5.50
CA ALA A 75 -14.29 13.17 -6.55
C ALA A 75 -13.59 12.19 -7.51
N SER A 76 -13.51 12.54 -8.79
CA SER A 76 -12.61 11.94 -9.78
C SER A 76 -11.42 12.86 -10.09
N ASN A 77 -11.56 14.16 -9.82
CA ASN A 77 -10.50 15.16 -9.93
C ASN A 77 -10.86 16.44 -9.16
N ARG A 78 -9.85 17.26 -8.84
CA ARG A 78 -10.03 18.56 -8.15
C ARG A 78 -9.21 19.62 -8.85
N MET A 79 -9.84 20.74 -9.16
CA MET A 79 -9.17 21.89 -9.78
C MET A 79 -9.61 23.17 -9.10
N LEU A 80 -8.65 24.06 -8.88
CA LEU A 80 -8.88 25.39 -8.34
C LEU A 80 -8.34 26.40 -9.34
N TYR A 81 -9.21 27.25 -9.88
CA TYR A 81 -8.81 28.31 -10.80
C TYR A 81 -8.95 29.66 -10.13
N LEU A 82 -7.95 30.52 -10.33
CA LEU A 82 -8.07 31.94 -10.06
C LEU A 82 -8.15 32.68 -11.37
N ARG A 83 -9.04 33.67 -11.42
CA ARG A 83 -9.10 34.65 -12.51
C ARG A 83 -9.04 36.05 -11.93
N ASP A 84 -8.18 36.87 -12.51
CA ASP A 84 -8.11 38.28 -12.20
C ASP A 84 -9.22 39.03 -12.96
N GLN A 85 -10.09 39.74 -12.24
CA GLN A 85 -11.24 40.42 -12.86
C GLN A 85 -10.82 41.59 -13.76
N GLU A 86 -9.70 42.25 -13.46
CA GLU A 86 -9.23 43.42 -14.21
C GLU A 86 -8.54 43.01 -15.51
N SER A 87 -7.61 42.06 -15.44
CA SER A 87 -6.86 41.61 -16.62
C SER A 87 -7.58 40.51 -17.42
N GLY A 88 -8.49 39.77 -16.79
CA GLY A 88 -9.11 38.58 -17.34
C GLY A 88 -8.20 37.36 -17.45
N ALA A 89 -6.94 37.47 -17.03
CA ALA A 89 -6.01 36.34 -16.97
C ALA A 89 -6.46 35.35 -15.89
N PHE A 90 -6.34 34.05 -16.18
CA PHE A 90 -6.62 33.00 -15.21
C PHE A 90 -5.54 31.91 -15.25
N TRP A 91 -5.37 31.25 -14.10
CA TRP A 91 -4.41 30.17 -13.90
C TRP A 91 -4.99 29.14 -12.93
N ASN A 92 -4.34 27.99 -12.85
CA ASN A 92 -4.74 26.90 -11.99
C ASN A 92 -3.80 26.81 -10.78
N LEU A 93 -4.35 26.79 -9.56
CA LEU A 93 -3.59 26.70 -8.31
C LEU A 93 -2.94 25.33 -8.09
N ASN A 94 -3.35 24.33 -8.87
CA ASN A 94 -2.71 23.02 -8.94
C ASN A 94 -1.46 23.02 -9.86
N ALA A 95 -1.07 24.17 -10.41
CA ALA A 95 0.01 24.41 -11.38
C ALA A 95 -0.14 23.74 -12.76
N LEU A 96 -0.65 22.51 -12.85
CA LEU A 96 -0.96 21.81 -14.10
C LEU A 96 -2.48 21.54 -14.19
N PRO A 97 -3.11 21.69 -15.37
CA PRO A 97 -2.50 21.81 -16.70
C PRO A 97 -2.29 23.24 -17.22
N VAL A 98 -2.83 24.25 -16.53
CA VAL A 98 -2.72 25.66 -16.94
C VAL A 98 -1.53 26.30 -16.24
N HIS A 99 -0.41 26.38 -16.98
CA HIS A 99 0.85 26.90 -16.47
C HIS A 99 0.82 28.42 -16.26
N SER A 100 1.32 28.87 -15.10
CA SER A 100 2.10 30.11 -15.01
C SER A 100 3.59 29.80 -15.29
N SER A 101 4.35 30.80 -15.72
CA SER A 101 5.80 30.69 -15.97
C SER A 101 6.66 30.68 -14.70
N GLU A 102 6.02 30.71 -13.53
CA GLU A 102 6.63 30.90 -12.21
C GLU A 102 6.62 29.55 -11.47
N GLY A 103 7.73 29.22 -10.80
CA GLY A 103 7.98 27.87 -10.28
C GLY A 103 6.90 27.36 -9.33
N ALA A 104 6.66 26.04 -9.35
CA ALA A 104 5.72 25.36 -8.46
C ALA A 104 6.38 24.14 -7.83
N GLN A 105 6.02 23.84 -6.58
CA GLN A 105 6.45 22.65 -5.86
C GLN A 105 5.27 21.97 -5.19
N CYS A 106 5.42 20.68 -4.90
CA CYS A 106 4.46 19.93 -4.11
C CYS A 106 5.16 19.27 -2.92
N ARG A 107 4.54 19.30 -1.75
CA ARG A 107 4.95 18.56 -0.57
C ARG A 107 3.92 17.49 -0.30
N HIS A 108 4.31 16.24 -0.40
CA HIS A 108 3.52 15.14 0.14
C HIS A 108 3.95 14.90 1.58
N GLY A 109 3.00 15.01 2.51
CA GLY A 109 3.20 14.71 3.92
C GLY A 109 2.31 13.57 4.41
N MET A 110 2.37 13.30 5.70
CA MET A 110 1.58 12.25 6.34
C MET A 110 0.09 12.64 6.38
N GLY A 111 -0.67 12.19 5.38
CA GLY A 111 -2.11 12.42 5.26
C GLY A 111 -2.52 13.78 4.70
N TYR A 112 -1.59 14.51 4.09
CA TYR A 112 -1.89 15.75 3.37
C TYR A 112 -0.94 15.97 2.19
N SER A 113 -1.32 16.85 1.27
CA SER A 113 -0.44 17.36 0.22
C SER A 113 -0.59 18.86 0.08
N ASP A 114 0.53 19.56 0.01
CA ASP A 114 0.58 21.00 -0.25
C ASP A 114 1.10 21.23 -1.67
N ILE A 115 0.49 22.16 -2.39
CA ILE A 115 0.96 22.65 -3.68
C ILE A 115 1.21 24.14 -3.51
N GLU A 116 2.44 24.54 -3.74
CA GLU A 116 2.90 25.91 -3.61
C GLU A 116 3.28 26.43 -4.98
N MET A 117 2.79 27.62 -5.34
CA MET A 117 3.16 28.29 -6.57
C MET A 117 3.02 29.80 -6.46
N GLU A 118 3.64 30.51 -7.39
CA GLU A 118 3.38 31.92 -7.64
C GLU A 118 2.90 32.08 -9.08
N ALA A 119 1.97 33.02 -9.29
CA ALA A 119 1.53 33.42 -10.62
C ALA A 119 0.99 34.84 -10.57
N HIS A 120 1.39 35.67 -11.54
CA HIS A 120 0.81 37.01 -11.73
C HIS A 120 0.89 37.89 -10.46
N GLY A 121 1.95 37.72 -9.67
CA GLY A 121 2.15 38.43 -8.40
C GLY A 121 1.26 37.95 -7.25
N VAL A 122 0.68 36.76 -7.36
CA VAL A 122 -0.09 36.11 -6.29
C VAL A 122 0.56 34.78 -5.93
N SER A 123 1.01 34.63 -4.68
CA SER A 123 1.43 33.33 -4.15
C SER A 123 0.22 32.56 -3.64
N SER A 124 0.23 31.24 -3.87
CA SER A 124 -0.80 30.33 -3.38
C SER A 124 -0.22 29.09 -2.72
N VAL A 125 -0.82 28.67 -1.62
CA VAL A 125 -0.64 27.35 -1.02
C VAL A 125 -1.97 26.64 -0.97
N VAL A 126 -2.08 25.53 -1.69
CA VAL A 126 -3.26 24.65 -1.66
C VAL A 126 -2.93 23.41 -0.87
N ARG A 127 -3.59 23.23 0.27
CA ARG A 127 -3.47 22.03 1.09
C ARG A 127 -4.70 21.14 0.94
N TRP A 128 -4.46 19.88 0.59
CA TRP A 128 -5.45 18.81 0.56
C TRP A 128 -5.21 17.86 1.72
N PHE A 129 -6.20 17.59 2.55
CA PHE A 129 -6.10 16.57 3.60
C PHE A 129 -7.46 15.95 3.92
N ILE A 130 -7.45 14.82 4.61
CA ILE A 130 -8.66 14.21 5.18
C ILE A 130 -8.59 14.36 6.70
N PRO A 131 -9.63 14.91 7.35
CA PRO A 131 -9.68 15.00 8.80
C PRO A 131 -9.73 13.60 9.43
N ALA A 132 -9.25 13.53 10.67
CA ALA A 132 -9.16 12.30 11.46
C ALA A 132 -10.48 11.51 11.57
N GLU A 133 -11.61 12.21 11.48
CA GLU A 133 -12.96 11.67 11.44
C GLU A 133 -13.80 12.50 10.47
N ALA A 134 -14.76 11.85 9.79
CA ALA A 134 -15.77 12.36 8.85
C ALA A 134 -15.55 11.94 7.39
N PRO A 135 -16.64 11.73 6.62
CA PRO A 135 -16.58 11.30 5.22
C PRO A 135 -16.36 12.48 4.25
N CYS A 136 -15.42 13.36 4.56
CA CYS A 136 -15.06 14.50 3.72
C CYS A 136 -13.55 14.69 3.64
N GLU A 137 -13.11 15.39 2.60
CA GLU A 137 -11.79 15.96 2.45
C GLU A 137 -11.88 17.48 2.60
N CYS A 138 -10.79 18.08 3.09
CA CYS A 138 -10.66 19.49 3.38
C CYS A 138 -9.69 20.13 2.38
N TRP A 139 -10.10 21.24 1.76
CA TRP A 139 -9.28 22.02 0.85
C TRP A 139 -9.02 23.38 1.48
N HIS A 140 -7.75 23.65 1.77
CA HIS A 140 -7.32 24.84 2.50
C HIS A 140 -6.40 25.67 1.61
N VAL A 141 -6.93 26.79 1.10
CA VAL A 141 -6.27 27.62 0.09
C VAL A 141 -5.85 28.94 0.70
N THR A 142 -4.54 29.20 0.77
CA THR A 142 -4.01 30.49 1.21
C THR A 142 -3.49 31.26 0.01
N LEU A 143 -3.96 32.48 -0.17
CA LEU A 143 -3.57 33.39 -1.24
C LEU A 143 -2.91 34.62 -0.66
N THR A 144 -1.80 35.07 -1.25
CA THR A 144 -1.10 36.29 -0.84
C THR A 144 -0.84 37.17 -2.06
N ASN A 145 -1.23 38.45 -1.97
CA ASN A 145 -0.94 39.43 -3.02
C ASN A 145 0.46 40.02 -2.81
N ASN A 146 1.41 39.65 -3.66
CA ASN A 146 2.78 40.17 -3.64
C ASN A 146 2.95 41.46 -4.44
N GLY A 147 1.87 41.93 -5.08
CA GLY A 147 1.86 43.15 -5.89
C GLY A 147 1.70 44.44 -5.08
N SER A 148 1.68 45.56 -5.79
CA SER A 148 1.49 46.91 -5.24
C SER A 148 0.04 47.39 -5.24
N ASP A 149 -0.84 46.73 -5.98
CA ASP A 149 -2.23 47.14 -6.20
C ASP A 149 -3.20 46.13 -5.57
N THR A 150 -4.35 46.60 -5.12
CA THR A 150 -5.43 45.73 -4.65
C THR A 150 -5.92 44.87 -5.81
N ARG A 151 -6.10 43.56 -5.58
CA ARG A 151 -6.56 42.60 -6.61
C ARG A 151 -7.95 42.09 -6.26
N THR A 152 -8.84 42.07 -7.25
CA THR A 152 -10.14 41.38 -7.17
C THR A 152 -10.07 40.13 -8.03
N LEU A 153 -10.21 38.97 -7.39
CA LEU A 153 -10.00 37.66 -7.99
C LEU A 153 -11.29 36.83 -7.88
N ASP A 154 -11.65 36.15 -8.95
CA ASP A 154 -12.65 35.08 -8.95
C ASP A 154 -11.95 33.77 -8.62
N LEU A 155 -12.38 33.10 -7.55
CA LEU A 155 -12.02 31.71 -7.24
C LEU A 155 -13.09 30.77 -7.76
N PHE A 156 -12.68 29.83 -8.61
CA PHE A 156 -13.52 28.73 -9.08
C PHE A 156 -13.00 27.41 -8.50
N ALA A 157 -13.79 26.80 -7.63
CA ALA A 157 -13.55 25.46 -7.12
C ALA A 157 -14.32 24.45 -7.97
N TYR A 158 -13.62 23.44 -8.50
CA TYR A 158 -14.20 22.40 -9.34
C TYR A 158 -13.85 21.01 -8.79
N MET A 159 -14.90 20.22 -8.53
CA MET A 159 -14.81 18.80 -8.26
C MET A 159 -15.45 18.03 -9.42
N GLY A 160 -14.62 17.38 -10.23
CA GLY A 160 -15.09 16.38 -11.18
C GLY A 160 -15.54 15.13 -10.43
N THR A 161 -16.50 14.37 -10.97
CA THR A 161 -16.94 13.13 -10.32
C THR A 161 -17.20 12.00 -11.32
N SER A 162 -17.31 10.77 -10.82
CA SER A 162 -17.88 9.63 -11.53
C SER A 162 -19.06 9.03 -10.76
N PHE A 163 -19.61 9.80 -9.81
CA PHE A 163 -20.76 9.42 -9.02
C PHE A 163 -22.00 9.22 -9.87
N ASP A 164 -22.16 9.97 -10.95
CA ASP A 164 -23.19 9.86 -11.99
C ASP A 164 -22.98 8.68 -12.97
N GLY A 165 -21.95 7.86 -12.70
CA GLY A 165 -21.58 6.71 -13.52
C GLY A 165 -20.39 6.96 -14.44
N VAL A 166 -19.88 5.87 -15.00
CA VAL A 166 -18.85 5.91 -16.05
C VAL A 166 -19.57 5.75 -17.38
N LEU A 167 -19.35 6.69 -18.30
CA LEU A 167 -19.90 6.59 -19.65
C LEU A 167 -19.35 5.33 -20.34
N ARG A 168 -20.24 4.36 -20.62
CA ARG A 168 -19.95 3.20 -21.45
C ARG A 168 -20.98 3.14 -22.59
N PRO A 169 -20.70 2.43 -23.70
CA PRO A 169 -21.70 2.24 -24.75
C PRO A 169 -23.02 1.73 -24.14
N GLN A 170 -24.14 2.37 -24.50
CA GLN A 170 -25.49 2.04 -24.00
C GLN A 170 -25.71 2.27 -22.49
N SER A 171 -24.92 3.15 -21.85
CA SER A 171 -25.16 3.59 -20.46
C SER A 171 -25.83 4.96 -20.44
N TYR A 172 -26.66 5.19 -19.42
CA TYR A 172 -27.21 6.50 -19.09
C TYR A 172 -26.55 7.02 -17.81
N TYR A 173 -26.37 8.33 -17.71
CA TYR A 173 -25.99 8.95 -16.44
C TYR A 173 -27.14 8.85 -15.46
N ASP A 174 -26.80 8.77 -14.17
CA ASP A 174 -27.77 8.73 -13.08
C ASP A 174 -27.57 9.88 -12.09
N GLY A 175 -28.65 10.23 -11.39
CA GLY A 175 -28.63 11.24 -10.34
C GLY A 175 -29.04 12.64 -10.79
N HIS A 176 -29.22 13.49 -9.78
CA HIS A 176 -29.66 14.88 -9.93
C HIS A 176 -28.90 15.77 -8.96
N GLY A 177 -28.59 16.98 -9.38
CA GLY A 177 -27.81 17.89 -8.55
C GLY A 177 -28.26 19.35 -8.65
N ALA A 178 -28.05 20.06 -7.55
CA ALA A 178 -28.55 21.41 -7.35
C ALA A 178 -27.66 22.21 -6.38
N PHE A 179 -27.90 23.52 -6.35
CA PHE A 179 -27.32 24.44 -5.39
C PHE A 179 -28.23 24.65 -4.19
N HIS A 180 -27.64 24.79 -3.02
CA HIS A 180 -28.27 25.00 -1.72
C HIS A 180 -27.80 26.32 -1.12
N PRO A 181 -28.56 27.42 -1.31
CA PRO A 181 -28.15 28.75 -0.89
C PRO A 181 -27.89 28.88 0.61
N ASP A 182 -28.68 28.21 1.45
CA ASP A 182 -28.56 28.28 2.91
C ASP A 182 -27.23 27.71 3.44
N MET A 183 -26.52 26.95 2.61
CA MET A 183 -25.28 26.27 2.97
C MET A 183 -24.12 26.64 2.05
N ASP A 184 -24.27 27.56 1.09
CA ASP A 184 -23.22 27.84 0.09
C ASP A 184 -22.62 26.53 -0.49
N ALA A 185 -23.51 25.62 -0.90
CA ALA A 185 -23.14 24.25 -1.27
C ALA A 185 -23.83 23.79 -2.55
N VAL A 186 -23.12 22.98 -3.34
CA VAL A 186 -23.74 22.15 -4.39
C VAL A 186 -23.75 20.70 -3.93
N SER A 187 -24.75 19.93 -4.35
CA SER A 187 -24.79 18.49 -4.14
C SER A 187 -25.32 17.75 -5.34
N LEU A 188 -24.87 16.51 -5.51
CA LEU A 188 -25.40 15.54 -6.47
C LEU A 188 -25.89 14.32 -5.68
N SER A 189 -27.12 13.87 -5.93
CA SER A 189 -27.75 12.74 -5.24
C SER A 189 -28.19 11.64 -6.19
N LYS A 190 -28.16 10.40 -5.69
CA LYS A 190 -28.78 9.24 -6.35
C LYS A 190 -29.02 8.09 -5.37
N LEU A 191 -29.85 7.14 -5.80
CA LEU A 191 -29.93 5.83 -5.14
C LEU A 191 -28.64 5.04 -5.37
N HIS A 192 -28.05 4.54 -4.29
CA HIS A 192 -26.83 3.76 -4.32
C HIS A 192 -26.97 2.55 -3.39
N ASP A 193 -26.34 1.43 -3.74
CA ASP A 193 -26.23 0.27 -2.85
C ASP A 193 -25.20 0.53 -1.72
N PHE A 194 -25.53 1.51 -0.89
CA PHE A 194 -24.77 1.95 0.27
C PHE A 194 -25.71 1.90 1.47
N GLN A 195 -25.34 1.16 2.52
CA GLN A 195 -26.20 0.93 3.68
C GLN A 195 -27.65 0.55 3.33
N ASP A 196 -27.82 -0.46 2.48
CA ASP A 196 -29.11 -1.05 2.09
C ASP A 196 -29.94 -0.16 1.15
N ALA A 197 -29.35 0.19 0.01
CA ALA A 197 -29.98 0.93 -1.09
C ALA A 197 -30.55 2.32 -0.71
N LYS A 198 -29.74 3.16 -0.04
CA LYS A 198 -30.14 4.54 0.31
C LYS A 198 -29.87 5.53 -0.80
N GLU A 199 -30.62 6.63 -0.79
CA GLU A 199 -30.19 7.83 -1.50
C GLU A 199 -28.98 8.41 -0.77
N VAL A 200 -27.87 8.55 -1.50
CA VAL A 200 -26.64 9.18 -1.00
C VAL A 200 -26.32 10.40 -1.84
N ARG A 201 -25.48 11.27 -1.29
CA ARG A 201 -25.15 12.58 -1.85
C ARG A 201 -23.64 12.77 -1.81
N ILE A 202 -23.09 13.35 -2.87
CA ILE A 202 -21.79 14.01 -2.81
C ILE A 202 -22.02 15.52 -2.75
N PHE A 203 -21.10 16.26 -2.15
CA PHE A 203 -21.22 17.71 -2.02
C PHE A 203 -19.88 18.42 -2.17
N LEU A 204 -19.95 19.70 -2.52
CA LEU A 204 -18.86 20.68 -2.40
C LEU A 204 -19.42 21.94 -1.75
N THR A 205 -18.70 22.50 -0.79
CA THR A 205 -19.12 23.71 -0.07
C THR A 205 -17.94 24.56 0.36
N ILE A 206 -18.15 25.88 0.54
CA ILE A 206 -17.10 26.88 0.75
C ILE A 206 -17.44 27.83 1.91
N ASP A 207 -16.40 28.36 2.58
CA ASP A 207 -16.49 29.33 3.69
C ASP A 207 -16.69 30.79 3.24
N ARG A 208 -17.21 30.98 2.04
CA ARG A 208 -17.46 32.27 1.38
C ARG A 208 -18.84 32.27 0.77
N THR A 209 -19.37 33.46 0.52
CA THR A 209 -20.60 33.61 -0.27
C THR A 209 -20.34 33.10 -1.69
N VAL A 210 -21.19 32.18 -2.14
CA VAL A 210 -21.16 31.68 -3.51
C VAL A 210 -21.84 32.69 -4.44
N THR A 211 -21.10 33.18 -5.43
CA THR A 211 -21.58 34.13 -6.44
C THR A 211 -22.01 33.45 -7.74
N GLY A 212 -21.64 32.18 -7.92
CA GLY A 212 -22.04 31.35 -9.06
C GLY A 212 -21.76 29.87 -8.80
N TYR A 213 -22.48 28.98 -9.50
CA TYR A 213 -22.29 27.55 -9.39
C TYR A 213 -22.58 26.85 -10.72
N ASP A 214 -22.06 25.64 -10.88
CA ASP A 214 -22.46 24.73 -11.94
C ASP A 214 -22.43 23.29 -11.41
N VAL A 215 -23.45 22.51 -11.76
CA VAL A 215 -23.55 21.09 -11.42
C VAL A 215 -23.56 20.23 -12.68
N ALA A 216 -23.94 20.78 -13.84
CA ALA A 216 -23.67 20.15 -15.13
C ALA A 216 -22.21 20.39 -15.54
N GLU A 217 -21.47 19.33 -15.82
CA GLU A 217 -20.06 19.43 -16.24
C GLU A 217 -19.90 20.27 -17.51
N SER A 218 -20.86 20.15 -18.43
CA SER A 218 -20.92 20.92 -19.67
C SER A 218 -21.10 22.44 -19.43
N GLY A 219 -21.78 22.82 -18.35
CA GLY A 219 -21.97 24.22 -17.97
C GLY A 219 -20.68 24.89 -17.49
N PHE A 220 -19.85 24.14 -16.76
CA PHE A 220 -18.58 24.64 -16.22
C PHE A 220 -17.41 24.51 -17.22
N LEU A 221 -17.14 23.28 -17.68
CA LEU A 221 -15.99 22.98 -18.54
C LEU A 221 -16.21 23.41 -19.98
N GLY A 222 -17.44 23.22 -20.49
CA GLY A 222 -17.77 23.46 -21.89
C GLY A 222 -16.81 22.76 -22.86
N SER A 223 -16.40 23.48 -23.91
CA SER A 223 -15.55 22.91 -24.97
C SER A 223 -14.06 22.89 -24.62
N GLY A 224 -13.60 23.78 -23.73
CA GLY A 224 -12.19 23.89 -23.35
C GLY A 224 -11.73 22.86 -22.31
N GLY A 225 -12.67 22.15 -21.66
CA GLY A 225 -12.34 21.12 -20.68
C GLY A 225 -11.59 21.66 -19.46
N GLU A 226 -10.94 20.78 -18.70
CA GLU A 226 -10.15 21.19 -17.50
C GLU A 226 -8.93 22.07 -17.85
N MET A 227 -8.48 22.07 -19.10
CA MET A 227 -7.36 22.92 -19.53
C MET A 227 -7.79 24.37 -19.76
N PHE A 228 -9.04 24.62 -20.13
CA PHE A 228 -9.52 25.96 -20.40
C PHE A 228 -11.03 26.06 -20.14
N PRO A 229 -11.51 25.95 -18.88
CA PRO A 229 -12.94 25.87 -18.62
C PRO A 229 -13.68 27.12 -19.12
N ASP A 230 -14.75 26.92 -19.88
CA ASP A 230 -15.50 28.02 -20.52
C ASP A 230 -16.09 28.99 -19.47
N ALA A 231 -16.53 28.49 -18.30
CA ALA A 231 -17.02 29.32 -17.19
C ALA A 231 -15.92 30.21 -16.58
N VAL A 232 -14.71 29.66 -16.38
CA VAL A 232 -13.55 30.39 -15.86
C VAL A 232 -13.12 31.46 -16.86
N ALA A 233 -12.96 31.11 -18.14
CA ALA A 233 -12.54 32.04 -19.18
C ALA A 233 -13.50 33.23 -19.32
N ARG A 234 -14.81 32.99 -19.19
CA ARG A 234 -15.85 34.03 -19.20
C ARG A 234 -15.92 34.85 -17.91
N GLY A 235 -15.38 34.33 -16.80
CA GLY A 235 -15.43 34.95 -15.47
C GLY A 235 -16.74 34.72 -14.71
N GLN A 236 -17.58 33.77 -15.14
CA GLN A 236 -18.84 33.49 -14.45
C GLN A 236 -19.33 32.06 -14.70
N CYS A 237 -19.72 31.36 -13.63
CA CYS A 237 -20.46 30.09 -13.73
C CYS A 237 -21.83 30.28 -14.42
N GLY A 238 -22.34 29.20 -15.02
CA GLY A 238 -23.59 29.19 -15.78
C GLY A 238 -24.86 29.15 -14.91
N GLY A 239 -24.76 28.80 -13.63
CA GLY A 239 -25.90 28.61 -12.73
C GLY A 239 -26.65 27.29 -12.99
N THR A 240 -25.95 26.29 -13.54
CA THR A 240 -26.57 25.04 -13.99
C THR A 240 -26.81 24.05 -12.85
N GLY A 241 -27.99 23.44 -12.81
CA GLY A 241 -28.21 22.18 -12.10
C GLY A 241 -27.71 20.99 -12.93
N SER A 242 -28.07 19.77 -12.55
CA SER A 242 -27.81 18.58 -13.36
C SER A 242 -28.98 17.61 -13.25
N GLU A 243 -29.42 17.04 -14.38
CA GLU A 243 -30.47 16.01 -14.43
C GLU A 243 -30.08 14.89 -15.39
N MET A 244 -29.69 13.73 -14.85
CA MET A 244 -29.37 12.52 -15.64
C MET A 244 -28.35 12.79 -16.77
N GLU A 245 -27.37 13.65 -16.49
CA GLU A 245 -26.30 14.06 -17.40
C GLU A 245 -24.94 14.03 -16.70
N LYS A 246 -23.86 14.33 -17.42
CA LYS A 246 -22.53 14.35 -16.81
C LYS A 246 -22.42 15.48 -15.79
N SER A 247 -22.27 15.12 -14.52
CA SER A 247 -22.27 16.08 -13.42
C SER A 247 -20.87 16.45 -12.93
N CYS A 248 -20.78 17.60 -12.28
CA CYS A 248 -19.65 18.04 -11.47
C CYS A 248 -20.17 18.77 -10.22
N CYS A 249 -19.27 19.29 -9.39
CA CYS A 249 -19.61 20.26 -8.36
C CYS A 249 -18.68 21.46 -8.52
N ALA A 250 -19.20 22.59 -8.98
CA ALA A 250 -18.44 23.81 -9.17
C ALA A 250 -19.04 24.98 -8.38
N LEU A 251 -18.17 25.75 -7.71
CA LEU A 251 -18.52 26.95 -6.96
C LEU A 251 -17.62 28.11 -7.39
N GLN A 252 -18.20 29.31 -7.47
CA GLN A 252 -17.51 30.58 -7.71
C GLN A 252 -17.68 31.49 -6.48
N SER A 253 -16.60 32.13 -6.06
CA SER A 253 -16.60 33.18 -5.04
C SER A 253 -15.62 34.29 -5.39
N GLU A 254 -15.90 35.51 -4.92
CA GLU A 254 -15.00 36.67 -5.07
C GLU A 254 -14.03 36.77 -3.89
N ILE A 255 -12.78 37.16 -4.18
CA ILE A 255 -11.74 37.43 -3.20
C ILE A 255 -11.12 38.79 -3.52
N VAL A 256 -11.07 39.67 -2.52
CA VAL A 256 -10.36 40.95 -2.60
C VAL A 256 -9.10 40.87 -1.75
N LEU A 257 -7.94 41.23 -2.32
CA LEU A 257 -6.65 41.20 -1.65
C LEU A 257 -5.95 42.56 -1.78
N ALA A 258 -5.78 43.28 -0.68
CA ALA A 258 -4.92 44.45 -0.61
C ALA A 258 -3.44 44.07 -0.84
N PRO A 259 -2.56 45.04 -1.16
CA PRO A 259 -1.12 44.78 -1.29
C PRO A 259 -0.53 44.17 -0.01
N GLY A 260 0.13 43.01 -0.14
CA GLY A 260 0.70 42.26 0.98
C GLY A 260 -0.31 41.52 1.85
N GLU A 261 -1.60 41.55 1.54
CA GLU A 261 -2.63 40.82 2.27
C GLU A 261 -2.60 39.32 1.95
N SER A 262 -2.81 38.51 2.98
CA SER A 262 -3.02 37.06 2.87
C SER A 262 -4.41 36.70 3.34
N VAL A 263 -5.15 35.91 2.54
CA VAL A 263 -6.47 35.38 2.90
C VAL A 263 -6.47 33.86 2.73
N THR A 264 -7.13 33.18 3.67
CA THR A 264 -7.37 31.74 3.61
C THR A 264 -8.83 31.44 3.32
N VAL A 265 -9.08 30.61 2.31
CA VAL A 265 -10.40 30.11 1.90
C VAL A 265 -10.44 28.60 2.15
N CYS A 266 -11.55 28.14 2.73
CA CYS A 266 -11.75 26.75 3.12
C CYS A 266 -12.90 26.13 2.33
N MET A 267 -12.70 24.89 1.88
CA MET A 267 -13.76 24.10 1.25
C MET A 267 -13.83 22.70 1.84
N LEU A 268 -15.02 22.10 1.80
CA LEU A 268 -15.25 20.70 2.13
C LEU A 268 -15.87 20.00 0.92
N ALA A 269 -15.34 18.83 0.58
CA ALA A 269 -15.94 17.93 -0.38
C ALA A 269 -16.11 16.55 0.26
N GLY A 270 -17.23 15.87 0.05
CA GLY A 270 -17.49 14.63 0.76
C GLY A 270 -18.72 13.88 0.29
N GLY A 271 -19.02 12.78 0.97
CA GLY A 271 -20.21 11.96 0.75
C GLY A 271 -21.04 11.83 2.03
N VAL A 272 -22.35 12.03 1.92
CA VAL A 272 -23.32 11.93 3.03
C VAL A 272 -24.56 11.16 2.60
N VAL A 273 -25.35 10.68 3.57
CA VAL A 273 -26.65 10.07 3.27
C VAL A 273 -27.73 11.15 3.25
N GLN A 274 -27.75 12.00 4.27
CA GLN A 274 -28.69 13.10 4.45
C GLN A 274 -28.00 14.45 4.24
N LEU A 275 -28.75 15.41 3.70
CA LEU A 275 -28.22 16.72 3.33
C LEU A 275 -27.87 17.59 4.56
N ASP A 276 -28.57 17.41 5.69
CA ASP A 276 -28.31 18.11 6.95
C ASP A 276 -26.94 17.76 7.57
N GLU A 277 -26.39 16.58 7.25
CA GLU A 277 -25.02 16.22 7.61
C GLU A 277 -23.99 17.22 7.04
N VAL A 278 -24.27 17.84 5.88
CA VAL A 278 -23.39 18.89 5.31
C VAL A 278 -23.32 20.10 6.22
N ALA A 279 -24.44 20.53 6.81
CA ALA A 279 -24.46 21.65 7.74
C ALA A 279 -23.63 21.35 9.01
N ALA A 280 -23.72 20.13 9.53
CA ALA A 280 -22.92 19.68 10.67
C ALA A 280 -21.41 19.65 10.35
N LEU A 281 -21.03 19.20 9.15
CA LEU A 281 -19.64 19.21 8.68
C LEU A 281 -19.12 20.64 8.50
N ARG A 282 -19.93 21.55 7.94
CA ARG A 282 -19.61 22.98 7.83
C ARG A 282 -19.34 23.57 9.21
N GLU A 283 -20.24 23.36 10.17
CA GLU A 283 -20.07 23.85 11.53
C GLU A 283 -18.79 23.29 12.18
N ARG A 284 -18.46 22.02 11.95
CA ARG A 284 -17.31 21.37 12.58
C ARG A 284 -15.96 21.78 11.99
N PHE A 285 -15.88 21.99 10.68
CA PHE A 285 -14.59 22.10 9.97
C PHE A 285 -14.40 23.37 9.13
N LEU A 286 -15.47 24.03 8.69
CA LEU A 286 -15.40 25.05 7.65
C LEU A 286 -15.12 26.46 8.21
N SER A 287 -13.91 26.64 8.72
CA SER A 287 -13.25 27.93 8.92
C SER A 287 -11.73 27.73 8.94
N PRO A 288 -10.91 28.76 8.67
CA PRO A 288 -9.45 28.65 8.70
C PRO A 288 -8.92 28.05 10.02
N GLU A 289 -9.45 28.48 11.16
CA GLU A 289 -9.05 28.01 12.48
C GLU A 289 -9.45 26.54 12.70
N LYS A 290 -10.70 26.19 12.39
CA LYS A 290 -11.23 24.83 12.58
C LYS A 290 -10.52 23.83 11.67
N MET A 291 -10.26 24.21 10.43
CA MET A 291 -9.57 23.38 9.44
C MET A 291 -8.09 23.19 9.81
N THR A 292 -7.41 24.25 10.28
CA THR A 292 -6.04 24.14 10.80
C THR A 292 -5.96 23.19 12.00
N GLN A 293 -6.89 23.29 12.95
CA GLN A 293 -6.96 22.37 14.09
C GLN A 293 -7.27 20.94 13.65
N ALA A 294 -8.16 20.75 12.68
CA ALA A 294 -8.48 19.43 12.14
C ALA A 294 -7.27 18.79 11.44
N TRP A 295 -6.49 19.57 10.68
CA TRP A 295 -5.24 19.11 10.08
C TRP A 295 -4.22 18.70 11.14
N GLN A 296 -4.00 19.52 12.17
CA GLN A 296 -3.08 19.21 13.28
C GLN A 296 -3.47 17.91 13.99
N ARG A 297 -4.75 17.77 14.38
CA ARG A 297 -5.26 16.52 15.00
C ARG A 297 -5.08 15.30 14.10
N SER A 298 -5.27 15.46 12.79
CA SER A 298 -5.09 14.37 11.83
C SER A 298 -3.63 13.94 11.74
N ARG A 299 -2.72 14.91 11.69
CA ARG A 299 -1.28 14.67 11.71
C ARG A 299 -0.85 13.98 13.01
N GLU A 300 -1.29 14.47 14.16
CA GLU A 300 -1.01 13.86 15.47
C GLU A 300 -1.52 12.41 15.54
N LYS A 301 -2.76 12.16 15.12
CA LYS A 301 -3.34 10.81 15.07
C LYS A 301 -2.55 9.89 14.14
N ILE A 302 -2.17 10.36 12.95
CA ILE A 302 -1.38 9.55 12.01
C ILE A 302 -0.02 9.23 12.64
N MET A 303 0.71 10.22 13.15
CA MET A 303 2.03 9.98 13.75
C MET A 303 1.95 9.04 14.95
N SER A 304 0.92 9.16 15.79
CA SER A 304 0.67 8.24 16.89
C SER A 304 0.42 6.79 16.41
N LEU A 305 -0.32 6.60 15.32
CA LEU A 305 -0.60 5.27 14.76
C LEU A 305 0.62 4.63 14.09
N LEU A 306 1.55 5.44 13.56
CA LEU A 306 2.81 4.93 13.01
C LEU A 306 3.75 4.43 14.13
N GLY A 307 3.49 4.83 15.37
CA GLY A 307 4.13 4.31 16.58
C GLY A 307 5.62 4.62 16.70
N ASP A 308 6.16 4.33 17.88
CA ASP A 308 7.57 4.54 18.21
C ASP A 308 8.39 3.32 17.76
N GLY A 309 9.01 3.46 16.59
CA GLY A 309 9.97 2.49 16.07
C GLY A 309 10.66 3.04 14.84
N CYS A 310 11.95 3.32 14.93
CA CYS A 310 12.69 3.93 13.85
C CYS A 310 14.04 3.26 13.66
N ILE A 311 14.57 3.37 12.46
CA ILE A 311 15.90 2.89 12.12
C ILE A 311 16.85 4.08 11.92
N GLU A 312 18.10 3.83 12.25
CA GLU A 312 19.24 4.67 11.88
C GLU A 312 20.25 3.79 11.16
N THR A 313 20.25 3.85 9.84
CA THR A 313 21.19 3.13 8.97
C THR A 313 22.14 4.12 8.30
N PRO A 314 23.25 3.64 7.70
CA PRO A 314 24.12 4.48 6.87
C PRO A 314 23.44 5.11 5.64
N ASP A 315 22.24 4.64 5.26
CA ASP A 315 21.45 5.19 4.15
C ASP A 315 20.36 6.15 4.68
N PRO A 316 20.52 7.48 4.54
CA PRO A 316 19.56 8.45 5.03
C PRO A 316 18.22 8.39 4.28
N ALA A 317 18.20 7.99 3.01
CA ALA A 317 16.96 7.85 2.25
C ALA A 317 16.17 6.64 2.74
N LEU A 318 16.84 5.53 3.09
CA LEU A 318 16.22 4.39 3.74
C LEU A 318 15.61 4.76 5.09
N ASN A 319 16.32 5.55 5.90
CA ASN A 319 15.78 6.01 7.19
C ASN A 319 14.54 6.88 6.99
N ALA A 320 14.59 7.83 6.04
CA ALA A 320 13.47 8.72 5.72
C ALA A 320 12.26 7.97 5.16
N PHE A 321 12.48 6.92 4.38
CA PHE A 321 11.44 6.05 3.82
C PHE A 321 10.84 5.12 4.88
N PHE A 322 11.67 4.40 5.62
CA PHE A 322 11.22 3.36 6.54
C PHE A 322 10.39 3.93 7.69
N ASN A 323 10.83 5.05 8.27
CA ASN A 323 10.32 5.53 9.54
C ASN A 323 8.84 5.97 9.45
N PRO A 324 8.44 6.91 8.57
CA PRO A 324 7.05 7.26 8.40
C PRO A 324 6.39 6.63 7.14
N TRP A 325 7.06 6.61 5.98
CA TRP A 325 6.39 6.31 4.70
C TRP A 325 6.03 4.84 4.53
N LEU A 326 6.96 3.92 4.82
CA LEU A 326 6.70 2.49 4.70
C LEU A 326 5.59 2.05 5.65
N LYS A 327 5.63 2.51 6.91
CA LYS A 327 4.58 2.23 7.89
C LYS A 327 3.23 2.81 7.46
N ARG A 328 3.23 4.03 6.90
CA ARG A 328 2.02 4.67 6.38
C ARG A 328 1.44 3.87 5.21
N GLN A 329 2.28 3.45 4.26
CA GLN A 329 1.87 2.61 3.14
C GLN A 329 1.29 1.28 3.62
N LEU A 330 1.90 0.63 4.61
CA LEU A 330 1.39 -0.60 5.21
C LEU A 330 0.02 -0.40 5.88
N SER A 331 -0.15 0.67 6.65
CA SER A 331 -1.43 1.01 7.30
C SER A 331 -2.59 1.21 6.31
N LEU A 332 -2.32 1.69 5.08
CA LEU A 332 -3.34 1.77 4.03
C LEU A 332 -3.88 0.38 3.68
N GLY A 333 -2.98 -0.60 3.60
CA GLY A 333 -3.27 -1.99 3.25
C GLY A 333 -4.17 -2.71 4.26
N THR A 334 -4.13 -2.35 5.53
CA THR A 334 -4.99 -2.98 6.55
C THR A 334 -6.38 -2.36 6.61
N ARG A 335 -6.51 -1.03 6.42
CA ARG A 335 -7.79 -0.31 6.54
C ARG A 335 -8.60 -0.25 5.25
N TRP A 336 -7.91 -0.04 4.11
CA TRP A 336 -8.51 0.13 2.78
C TRP A 336 -8.09 -0.94 1.77
N ALA A 337 -7.26 -1.91 2.17
CA ALA A 337 -6.71 -2.95 1.30
C ALA A 337 -6.02 -2.44 0.04
N ARG A 338 -6.61 -2.68 -1.12
CA ARG A 338 -6.11 -2.22 -2.42
C ARG A 338 -7.04 -1.16 -3.00
N ILE A 339 -7.85 -0.52 -2.15
CA ILE A 339 -8.82 0.58 -2.40
C ILE A 339 -10.00 0.20 -3.29
N ARG A 340 -9.77 -0.58 -4.33
CA ARG A 340 -10.79 -1.10 -5.24
C ARG A 340 -11.03 -2.60 -5.05
N HIS A 341 -10.38 -3.19 -4.06
CA HIS A 341 -10.41 -4.61 -3.78
C HIS A 341 -10.10 -4.86 -2.30
N ASN A 342 -10.92 -5.66 -1.62
CA ASN A 342 -10.71 -6.06 -0.22
C ASN A 342 -10.33 -7.54 -0.17
N GLY A 343 -9.09 -7.84 -0.55
CA GLY A 343 -8.61 -9.21 -0.57
C GLY A 343 -8.35 -9.73 0.84
N PHE A 344 -8.87 -10.92 1.16
CA PHE A 344 -8.69 -11.53 2.49
C PHE A 344 -7.21 -11.77 2.79
N ARG A 345 -6.54 -12.52 1.91
CA ARG A 345 -5.09 -12.73 1.95
C ARG A 345 -4.28 -11.43 2.05
N ASP A 346 -4.70 -10.43 1.30
CA ASP A 346 -4.00 -9.15 1.19
C ASP A 346 -4.00 -8.44 2.55
N GLN A 347 -5.17 -8.35 3.19
CA GLN A 347 -5.31 -7.73 4.51
C GLN A 347 -4.66 -8.56 5.61
N ILE A 348 -4.84 -9.89 5.64
CA ILE A 348 -4.25 -10.74 6.70
C ILE A 348 -2.71 -10.64 6.73
N GLN A 349 -2.05 -10.61 5.57
CA GLN A 349 -0.59 -10.42 5.50
C GLN A 349 -0.16 -9.04 6.01
N ASP A 350 -0.88 -7.99 5.59
CA ASP A 350 -0.60 -6.62 6.01
C ASP A 350 -0.81 -6.47 7.53
N ILE A 351 -1.87 -7.10 8.09
CA ILE A 351 -2.18 -7.14 9.53
C ILE A 351 -1.07 -7.83 10.33
N GLY A 352 -0.59 -8.99 9.87
CA GLY A 352 0.51 -9.69 10.54
C GLY A 352 1.79 -8.86 10.60
N SER A 353 2.03 -8.00 9.60
CA SER A 353 3.16 -7.07 9.59
C SER A 353 2.92 -5.83 10.46
N LEU A 354 1.68 -5.32 10.46
CA LEU A 354 1.24 -4.17 11.26
C LEU A 354 1.37 -4.44 12.76
N ALA A 355 1.15 -5.69 13.18
CA ALA A 355 1.27 -6.09 14.58
C ALA A 355 2.59 -5.65 15.22
N SER A 356 3.68 -5.61 14.45
CA SER A 356 5.02 -5.28 14.94
C SER A 356 5.24 -3.83 15.43
N PHE A 357 4.32 -2.91 15.14
CA PHE A 357 4.40 -1.53 15.62
C PHE A 357 3.06 -0.91 16.00
N ALA A 358 1.94 -1.51 15.59
CA ALA A 358 0.59 -1.08 15.95
C ALA A 358 -0.29 -2.31 16.28
N PRO A 359 0.03 -3.08 17.34
CA PRO A 359 -0.67 -4.33 17.66
C PRO A 359 -2.16 -4.13 17.96
N GLU A 360 -2.54 -3.03 18.62
CA GLU A 360 -3.95 -2.71 18.91
C GLU A 360 -4.77 -2.52 17.62
N GLU A 361 -4.22 -1.79 16.65
CA GLU A 361 -4.85 -1.62 15.33
C GLU A 361 -4.89 -2.94 14.56
N ALA A 362 -3.81 -3.72 14.63
CA ALA A 362 -3.74 -5.03 13.99
C ALA A 362 -4.84 -5.96 14.51
N GLN A 363 -5.10 -5.95 15.82
CA GLN A 363 -6.20 -6.71 16.42
C GLN A 363 -7.56 -6.29 15.86
N VAL A 364 -7.88 -4.99 15.87
CA VAL A 364 -9.17 -4.49 15.36
C VAL A 364 -9.41 -4.90 13.90
N GLN A 365 -8.39 -4.75 13.04
CA GLN A 365 -8.51 -5.15 11.64
C GLN A 365 -8.57 -6.67 11.48
N LEU A 366 -7.85 -7.45 12.29
CA LEU A 366 -7.90 -8.91 12.28
C LEU A 366 -9.31 -9.43 12.55
N GLU A 367 -9.94 -8.95 13.64
CA GLU A 367 -11.31 -9.33 14.01
C GLU A 367 -12.30 -9.02 12.89
N ARG A 368 -12.18 -7.84 12.28
CA ARG A 368 -13.01 -7.44 11.13
C ARG A 368 -12.83 -8.40 9.94
N VAL A 369 -11.60 -8.75 9.58
CA VAL A 369 -11.34 -9.60 8.41
C VAL A 369 -11.78 -11.04 8.64
N LEU A 370 -11.56 -11.57 9.85
CA LEU A 370 -11.96 -12.92 10.21
C LEU A 370 -13.48 -13.11 10.20
N SER A 371 -14.27 -12.03 10.32
CA SER A 371 -15.73 -12.06 10.12
C SER A 371 -16.17 -12.56 8.74
N PHE A 372 -15.27 -12.55 7.74
CA PHE A 372 -15.54 -13.08 6.40
C PHE A 372 -15.12 -14.54 6.22
N GLN A 373 -14.45 -15.16 7.20
CA GLN A 373 -14.07 -16.57 7.15
C GLN A 373 -15.31 -17.46 7.21
N TYR A 374 -15.30 -18.57 6.45
CA TYR A 374 -16.35 -19.58 6.53
C TYR A 374 -16.17 -20.46 7.78
N PRO A 375 -17.27 -20.95 8.39
CA PRO A 375 -17.20 -21.79 9.57
C PRO A 375 -16.40 -23.09 9.42
N ASN A 376 -16.18 -23.56 8.19
CA ASN A 376 -15.37 -24.75 7.89
C ASN A 376 -13.85 -24.46 7.85
N GLY A 377 -13.42 -23.24 8.14
CA GLY A 377 -12.02 -22.83 8.15
C GLY A 377 -11.53 -22.16 6.86
N TYR A 378 -12.25 -22.34 5.75
CA TYR A 378 -11.94 -21.72 4.48
C TYR A 378 -12.16 -20.20 4.52
N ALA A 379 -11.45 -19.44 3.69
CA ALA A 379 -11.63 -17.99 3.57
C ALA A 379 -11.81 -17.58 2.10
N PRO A 380 -12.70 -16.63 1.81
CA PRO A 380 -12.94 -16.16 0.45
C PRO A 380 -11.75 -15.37 -0.10
N ARG A 381 -11.65 -15.22 -1.42
CA ARG A 381 -10.62 -14.37 -2.02
C ARG A 381 -10.78 -12.88 -1.69
N THR A 382 -12.02 -12.38 -1.75
CA THR A 382 -12.31 -10.96 -1.53
C THR A 382 -13.77 -10.73 -1.14
N TRP A 383 -14.06 -9.55 -0.60
CA TRP A 383 -15.41 -8.98 -0.55
C TRP A 383 -15.42 -7.62 -1.24
N LEU A 384 -16.50 -7.31 -1.96
CA LEU A 384 -16.68 -6.06 -2.69
C LEU A 384 -18.15 -5.65 -2.62
N GLY A 385 -18.42 -4.36 -2.38
CA GLY A 385 -19.80 -3.89 -2.26
C GLY A 385 -20.56 -4.57 -1.11
N GLY A 386 -19.87 -4.96 -0.04
CA GLY A 386 -20.46 -5.72 1.07
C GLY A 386 -20.80 -7.18 0.75
N GLN A 387 -20.44 -7.68 -0.45
CA GLN A 387 -20.70 -9.06 -0.87
C GLN A 387 -19.40 -9.86 -0.94
N ILE A 388 -19.45 -11.12 -0.48
CA ILE A 388 -18.34 -12.05 -0.64
C ILE A 388 -18.23 -12.49 -2.11
N LEU A 389 -17.02 -12.37 -2.67
CA LEU A 389 -16.66 -12.88 -3.98
C LEU A 389 -15.54 -13.90 -3.81
N ASP A 390 -15.94 -15.17 -3.73
CA ASP A 390 -15.09 -16.23 -3.22
C ASP A 390 -13.89 -16.58 -4.12
N LYS A 391 -14.14 -16.68 -5.43
CA LYS A 391 -13.21 -17.13 -6.48
C LYS A 391 -12.55 -18.50 -6.28
N ASP A 392 -12.81 -19.24 -5.20
CA ASP A 392 -12.27 -20.57 -4.94
C ASP A 392 -10.72 -20.62 -4.90
N PHE A 393 -10.10 -19.62 -4.27
CA PHE A 393 -8.64 -19.52 -4.14
C PHE A 393 -8.18 -20.23 -2.86
N SER A 394 -7.23 -21.15 -3.05
CA SER A 394 -6.82 -22.12 -2.04
C SER A 394 -6.04 -21.53 -0.88
N ASP A 395 -5.40 -20.36 -1.02
CA ASP A 395 -4.40 -19.91 -0.06
C ASP A 395 -4.87 -18.88 0.99
N ASN A 396 -6.06 -18.29 0.84
CA ASN A 396 -6.46 -17.15 1.67
C ASN A 396 -6.38 -17.41 3.18
N HIS A 397 -6.76 -18.61 3.62
CA HIS A 397 -6.84 -18.97 5.03
C HIS A 397 -5.50 -19.49 5.61
N VAL A 398 -4.51 -19.87 4.78
CA VAL A 398 -3.17 -20.29 5.26
C VAL A 398 -2.46 -19.18 6.04
N TRP A 399 -2.81 -17.93 5.75
CA TRP A 399 -2.21 -16.75 6.34
C TRP A 399 -2.71 -16.44 7.76
N ILE A 400 -3.86 -16.99 8.16
CA ILE A 400 -4.51 -16.69 9.46
C ILE A 400 -3.58 -17.05 10.62
N ALA A 401 -3.01 -18.26 10.60
CA ALA A 401 -2.06 -18.71 11.62
C ALA A 401 -0.83 -17.77 11.75
N ALA A 402 -0.36 -17.20 10.63
CA ALA A 402 0.77 -16.29 10.62
C ALA A 402 0.45 -14.94 11.28
N ALA A 403 -0.70 -14.35 10.94
CA ALA A 403 -1.10 -13.07 11.51
C ALA A 403 -1.42 -13.17 13.01
N VAL A 404 -2.13 -14.23 13.43
CA VAL A 404 -2.45 -14.47 14.84
C VAL A 404 -1.19 -14.74 15.66
N HIS A 405 -0.28 -15.57 15.14
CA HIS A 405 1.01 -15.83 15.80
C HIS A 405 1.82 -14.55 15.96
N ALA A 406 1.93 -13.73 14.91
CA ALA A 406 2.63 -12.44 15.00
C ALA A 406 2.03 -11.54 16.09
N LEU A 407 0.70 -11.41 16.15
CA LEU A 407 0.01 -10.59 17.15
C LEU A 407 0.18 -11.11 18.58
N VAL A 408 0.05 -12.42 18.80
CA VAL A 408 0.20 -13.04 20.13
C VAL A 408 1.64 -12.94 20.61
N MET A 409 2.63 -13.19 19.73
CA MET A 409 4.05 -13.06 20.10
C MET A 409 4.43 -11.60 20.35
N GLU A 410 3.87 -10.65 19.60
CA GLU A 410 4.11 -9.22 19.86
C GLU A 410 3.60 -8.82 21.24
N THR A 411 2.32 -9.10 21.50
CA THR A 411 1.62 -8.60 22.69
C THR A 411 1.95 -9.39 23.96
N GLY A 412 2.34 -10.66 23.82
CA GLY A 412 2.50 -11.58 24.93
C GLY A 412 1.17 -11.96 25.60
N SER A 413 0.05 -11.77 24.92
CA SER A 413 -1.28 -11.99 25.48
C SER A 413 -1.94 -13.27 24.93
N ARG A 414 -2.07 -14.28 25.79
CA ARG A 414 -2.85 -15.51 25.50
C ARG A 414 -4.34 -15.22 25.41
N ASP A 415 -4.83 -14.24 26.17
CA ASP A 415 -6.25 -13.91 26.25
C ASP A 415 -6.84 -13.52 24.89
N LEU A 416 -6.01 -13.02 23.96
CA LEU A 416 -6.41 -12.76 22.58
C LEU A 416 -6.96 -14.00 21.86
N LEU A 417 -6.46 -15.19 22.20
CA LEU A 417 -6.88 -16.44 21.59
C LEU A 417 -8.31 -16.85 21.99
N GLU A 418 -8.83 -16.30 23.08
CA GLU A 418 -10.19 -16.54 23.59
C GLU A 418 -11.21 -15.49 23.11
N THR A 419 -10.78 -14.49 22.33
CA THR A 419 -11.67 -13.47 21.75
C THR A 419 -12.68 -14.13 20.81
N MET A 420 -13.98 -13.92 21.08
CA MET A 420 -15.07 -14.41 20.23
C MET A 420 -15.22 -13.53 18.98
N ILE A 421 -15.18 -14.16 17.81
CA ILE A 421 -15.28 -13.50 16.52
C ILE A 421 -16.35 -14.24 15.70
N PRO A 422 -17.22 -13.52 14.95
CA PRO A 422 -18.16 -14.17 14.06
C PRO A 422 -17.44 -14.78 12.85
N PHE A 423 -18.04 -15.82 12.28
CA PHE A 423 -17.83 -16.28 10.91
C PHE A 423 -18.83 -15.57 9.97
N ASN A 424 -18.70 -15.80 8.68
CA ASN A 424 -19.54 -15.12 7.67
C ASN A 424 -21.02 -15.51 7.68
N ASP A 425 -21.40 -16.59 8.37
CA ASP A 425 -22.80 -16.99 8.57
C ASP A 425 -23.37 -16.47 9.90
N GLY A 426 -22.58 -15.73 10.68
CA GLY A 426 -22.95 -15.20 11.99
C GLY A 426 -22.78 -16.17 13.15
N SER A 427 -22.37 -17.42 12.93
CA SER A 427 -21.88 -18.28 14.02
C SER A 427 -20.59 -17.72 14.60
N GLU A 428 -20.27 -17.98 15.86
CA GLU A 428 -19.08 -17.43 16.51
C GLU A 428 -18.08 -18.53 16.89
N GLY A 429 -16.81 -18.17 16.93
CA GLY A 429 -15.72 -18.98 17.47
C GLY A 429 -14.65 -18.09 18.09
N THR A 430 -13.88 -18.66 19.00
CA THR A 430 -12.68 -18.03 19.53
C THR A 430 -11.65 -17.82 18.42
N LEU A 431 -10.76 -16.83 18.58
CA LEU A 431 -9.66 -16.62 17.65
C LEU A 431 -8.80 -17.89 17.46
N TYR A 432 -8.62 -18.69 18.52
CA TYR A 432 -8.01 -20.01 18.45
C TYR A 432 -8.74 -20.95 17.47
N GLU A 433 -10.07 -21.02 17.52
CA GLU A 433 -10.87 -21.86 16.64
C GLU A 433 -10.80 -21.39 15.17
N HIS A 434 -10.76 -20.08 14.92
CA HIS A 434 -10.53 -19.54 13.57
C HIS A 434 -9.21 -20.04 12.97
N VAL A 435 -8.13 -20.02 13.77
CA VAL A 435 -6.81 -20.55 13.36
C VAL A 435 -6.88 -22.06 13.17
N LYS A 436 -7.39 -22.80 14.15
CA LYS A 436 -7.47 -24.26 14.13
C LYS A 436 -8.18 -24.76 12.86
N ARG A 437 -9.39 -24.24 12.60
CA ARG A 437 -10.18 -24.64 11.43
C ARG A 437 -9.47 -24.29 10.12
N SER A 438 -8.75 -23.16 10.05
CA SER A 438 -7.96 -22.81 8.87
C SER A 438 -6.83 -23.81 8.58
N VAL A 439 -6.18 -24.34 9.62
CA VAL A 439 -5.12 -25.34 9.44
C VAL A 439 -5.69 -26.71 9.11
N GLU A 440 -6.78 -27.10 9.78
CA GLU A 440 -7.46 -28.40 9.59
C GLU A 440 -8.09 -28.54 8.19
N PHE A 441 -8.56 -27.45 7.59
CA PHE A 441 -9.17 -27.46 6.27
C PHE A 441 -8.30 -28.20 5.23
N TYR A 442 -6.99 -27.90 5.23
CA TYR A 442 -6.04 -28.45 4.27
C TYR A 442 -5.73 -29.93 4.47
N ASP A 443 -6.04 -30.52 5.62
CA ASP A 443 -5.78 -31.95 5.83
C ASP A 443 -6.54 -32.82 4.84
N THR A 444 -7.74 -32.37 4.46
CA THR A 444 -8.65 -33.07 3.53
C THR A 444 -8.56 -32.57 2.09
N ASP A 445 -7.95 -31.41 1.81
CA ASP A 445 -7.91 -30.80 0.47
C ASP A 445 -6.67 -31.24 -0.34
N ARG A 446 -6.55 -32.55 -0.58
CA ARG A 446 -5.39 -33.20 -1.23
C ARG A 446 -5.65 -33.57 -2.70
N GLY A 447 -4.65 -33.39 -3.55
CA GLY A 447 -4.65 -33.86 -4.94
C GLY A 447 -4.03 -35.27 -5.12
N PRO A 448 -3.79 -35.69 -6.37
CA PRO A 448 -3.31 -37.03 -6.71
C PRO A 448 -1.93 -37.41 -6.14
N HIS A 449 -1.02 -36.45 -5.98
CA HIS A 449 0.30 -36.68 -5.36
C HIS A 449 0.23 -36.54 -3.83
N GLY A 450 -0.96 -36.26 -3.27
CA GLY A 450 -1.19 -35.97 -1.86
C GLY A 450 -0.85 -34.53 -1.47
N LEU A 451 -0.40 -33.69 -2.42
CA LEU A 451 -0.11 -32.28 -2.19
C LEU A 451 -1.42 -31.50 -2.08
N LEU A 452 -1.36 -30.27 -1.59
CA LEU A 452 -2.54 -29.41 -1.44
C LEU A 452 -3.05 -28.95 -2.79
N LYS A 453 -4.36 -28.98 -2.98
CA LYS A 453 -4.99 -28.54 -4.22
C LYS A 453 -4.79 -27.04 -4.43
N ILE A 454 -4.44 -26.65 -5.65
CA ILE A 454 -4.36 -25.24 -6.05
C ILE A 454 -5.74 -24.63 -6.31
N ARG A 455 -6.75 -25.47 -6.60
CA ARG A 455 -8.12 -25.04 -6.94
C ARG A 455 -8.11 -24.03 -8.10
N SER A 456 -8.76 -22.88 -7.92
CA SER A 456 -8.82 -21.81 -8.91
C SER A 456 -7.69 -20.78 -8.78
N GLY A 457 -6.70 -21.03 -7.91
CA GLY A 457 -5.56 -20.15 -7.70
C GLY A 457 -4.97 -20.28 -6.29
N ASP A 458 -3.72 -19.87 -6.14
CA ASP A 458 -3.07 -19.67 -4.84
C ASP A 458 -2.56 -18.21 -4.74
N TRP A 459 -1.48 -17.93 -4.00
CA TRP A 459 -0.95 -16.57 -3.89
C TRP A 459 -0.66 -15.91 -5.25
N ASN A 460 -0.25 -16.70 -6.25
CA ASN A 460 -0.17 -16.17 -7.61
C ASN A 460 -1.56 -16.24 -8.24
N ASP A 461 -2.30 -15.13 -8.11
CA ASP A 461 -3.67 -14.97 -8.63
C ASP A 461 -3.80 -15.26 -10.15
N CYS A 462 -2.68 -15.33 -10.88
CA CYS A 462 -2.65 -15.49 -12.32
C CYS A 462 -2.43 -16.94 -12.80
N LEU A 463 -2.25 -17.88 -11.87
CA LEU A 463 -2.26 -19.32 -12.13
C LEU A 463 -3.67 -19.88 -11.88
N ASP A 464 -4.68 -19.26 -12.50
CA ASP A 464 -6.10 -19.48 -12.19
C ASP A 464 -6.73 -20.66 -12.95
N ARG A 465 -5.97 -21.34 -13.81
CA ARG A 465 -6.44 -22.47 -14.62
C ARG A 465 -5.66 -23.78 -14.42
N ILE A 466 -4.86 -23.87 -13.38
CA ILE A 466 -4.05 -25.07 -13.09
C ILE A 466 -4.92 -26.26 -12.65
N GLY A 467 -5.91 -26.01 -11.77
CA GLY A 467 -6.74 -27.05 -11.15
C GLY A 467 -8.26 -26.97 -11.36
N PRO A 468 -8.81 -26.52 -12.52
CA PRO A 468 -10.25 -26.37 -12.72
C PRO A 468 -11.05 -27.68 -12.60
N LYS A 469 -10.41 -28.85 -12.69
CA LYS A 469 -11.04 -30.16 -12.46
C LYS A 469 -10.88 -30.66 -11.02
N GLY A 470 -10.35 -29.83 -10.12
CA GLY A 470 -10.20 -30.12 -8.70
C GLY A 470 -9.10 -31.15 -8.38
N LYS A 471 -8.11 -31.31 -9.27
CA LYS A 471 -6.97 -32.22 -9.11
C LYS A 471 -5.62 -31.53 -9.11
N GLY A 472 -5.50 -30.34 -9.71
CA GLY A 472 -4.25 -29.59 -9.72
C GLY A 472 -3.76 -29.25 -8.31
N GLU A 473 -2.45 -29.21 -8.11
CA GLU A 473 -1.78 -29.11 -6.81
C GLU A 473 -0.79 -27.94 -6.77
N SER A 474 -0.63 -27.30 -5.61
CA SER A 474 0.32 -26.20 -5.40
C SER A 474 1.44 -26.61 -4.44
N VAL A 475 2.68 -26.58 -4.93
CA VAL A 475 3.87 -26.86 -4.10
C VAL A 475 4.12 -25.71 -3.12
N TRP A 476 3.93 -24.47 -3.57
CA TRP A 476 4.09 -23.30 -2.70
C TRP A 476 3.08 -23.34 -1.54
N LEU A 477 1.82 -23.67 -1.81
CA LEU A 477 0.80 -23.75 -0.75
C LEU A 477 1.14 -24.82 0.30
N CYS A 478 1.70 -25.95 -0.13
CA CYS A 478 2.19 -26.98 0.78
C CYS A 478 3.24 -26.44 1.76
N MET A 479 4.20 -25.65 1.25
CA MET A 479 5.22 -25.02 2.09
C MET A 479 4.59 -23.95 3.00
N ALA A 480 3.64 -23.17 2.49
CA ALA A 480 2.93 -22.19 3.31
C ALA A 480 2.16 -22.85 4.46
N TRP A 481 1.54 -23.99 4.20
CA TRP A 481 0.84 -24.77 5.20
C TRP A 481 1.78 -25.38 6.25
N VAL A 482 2.99 -25.81 5.88
CA VAL A 482 4.03 -26.23 6.86
C VAL A 482 4.33 -25.10 7.86
N SER A 483 4.46 -23.86 7.38
CA SER A 483 4.61 -22.68 8.25
C SER A 483 3.38 -22.44 9.12
N ALA A 484 2.17 -22.55 8.56
CA ALA A 484 0.91 -22.37 9.30
C ALA A 484 0.75 -23.41 10.42
N CYS A 485 1.01 -24.69 10.14
CA CYS A 485 1.01 -25.76 11.14
C CYS A 485 2.01 -25.50 12.27
N SER A 486 3.23 -25.07 11.93
CA SER A 486 4.26 -24.78 12.94
C SER A 486 3.82 -23.65 13.89
N LYS A 487 3.24 -22.58 13.32
CA LYS A 487 2.73 -21.45 14.11
C LYS A 487 1.49 -21.82 14.93
N PHE A 488 0.61 -22.64 14.38
CA PHE A 488 -0.53 -23.16 15.12
C PHE A 488 -0.10 -24.06 16.28
N ALA A 489 0.93 -24.89 16.10
CA ALA A 489 1.48 -25.69 17.19
C ALA A 489 1.97 -24.82 18.36
N ASP A 490 2.66 -23.72 18.07
CA ASP A 490 3.08 -22.77 19.12
C ASP A 490 1.86 -22.20 19.87
N LEU A 491 0.84 -21.73 19.13
CA LEU A 491 -0.38 -21.19 19.72
C LEU A 491 -1.13 -22.24 20.57
N ALA A 492 -1.21 -23.48 20.09
CA ALA A 492 -1.83 -24.59 20.80
C ALA A 492 -1.13 -24.88 22.13
N ARG A 493 0.21 -24.85 22.18
CA ARG A 493 0.96 -24.99 23.44
C ARG A 493 0.68 -23.85 24.41
N LEU A 494 0.55 -22.62 23.91
CA LEU A 494 0.20 -21.49 24.76
C LEU A 494 -1.20 -21.63 25.40
N CYS A 495 -2.10 -22.36 24.75
CA CYS A 495 -3.44 -22.70 25.26
C CYS A 495 -3.49 -24.07 25.98
N ASP A 496 -2.34 -24.69 26.29
CA ASP A 496 -2.25 -26.01 26.91
C ASP A 496 -3.00 -27.11 26.10
N ARG A 497 -3.04 -26.98 24.77
CA ARG A 497 -3.66 -27.92 23.81
C ARG A 497 -2.61 -28.81 23.13
N GLU A 498 -1.85 -29.57 23.92
CA GLU A 498 -0.74 -30.41 23.41
C GLU A 498 -1.14 -31.39 22.30
N ALA A 499 -2.38 -31.92 22.32
CA ALA A 499 -2.85 -32.81 21.27
C ALA A 499 -2.96 -32.11 19.91
N ASP A 500 -3.46 -30.87 19.90
CA ASP A 500 -3.54 -30.05 18.69
C ASP A 500 -2.13 -29.68 18.20
N ALA A 501 -1.22 -29.35 19.12
CA ALA A 501 0.18 -29.06 18.79
C ALA A 501 0.88 -30.26 18.13
N ALA A 502 0.79 -31.44 18.74
CA ALA A 502 1.39 -32.67 18.21
C ALA A 502 0.81 -33.04 16.84
N GLN A 503 -0.50 -32.85 16.65
CA GLN A 503 -1.16 -33.11 15.36
C GLN A 503 -0.66 -32.14 14.28
N ALA A 504 -0.56 -30.85 14.59
CA ALA A 504 -0.04 -29.84 13.67
C ALA A 504 1.42 -30.11 13.27
N GLU A 505 2.26 -30.55 14.20
CA GLU A 505 3.64 -30.95 13.93
C GLU A 505 3.72 -32.19 13.05
N SER A 506 2.86 -33.18 13.30
CA SER A 506 2.75 -34.37 12.45
C SER A 506 2.37 -34.00 11.02
N TRP A 507 1.38 -33.11 10.83
CA TRP A 507 0.99 -32.60 9.52
C TRP A 507 2.14 -31.86 8.82
N ALA A 508 2.84 -30.98 9.54
CA ALA A 508 4.00 -30.26 9.00
C ALA A 508 5.10 -31.21 8.56
N ALA A 509 5.47 -32.20 9.40
CA ALA A 509 6.49 -33.18 9.08
C ALA A 509 6.11 -34.03 7.86
N GLY A 510 4.88 -34.54 7.82
CA GLY A 510 4.39 -35.33 6.68
C GLY A 510 4.38 -34.53 5.37
N MET A 511 3.98 -33.26 5.42
CA MET A 511 4.01 -32.40 4.23
C MET A 511 5.43 -32.07 3.77
N ARG A 512 6.39 -31.87 4.69
CA ARG A 512 7.81 -31.70 4.32
C ARG A 512 8.33 -32.91 3.55
N ASP A 513 8.04 -34.12 4.02
CA ASP A 513 8.44 -35.36 3.35
C ASP A 513 7.78 -35.51 1.98
N LEU A 514 6.54 -35.06 1.85
CA LEU A 514 5.81 -35.12 0.60
C LEU A 514 6.37 -34.14 -0.44
N VAL A 515 6.56 -32.87 -0.06
CA VAL A 515 7.18 -31.85 -0.93
C VAL A 515 8.59 -32.28 -1.35
N ASP A 516 9.37 -32.84 -0.43
CA ASP A 516 10.72 -33.29 -0.72
C ASP A 516 10.78 -34.46 -1.71
N ARG A 517 9.80 -35.36 -1.63
CA ARG A 517 9.72 -36.54 -2.51
C ARG A 517 9.10 -36.24 -3.87
N GLU A 518 7.98 -35.53 -3.89
CA GLU A 518 7.20 -35.32 -5.12
C GLU A 518 7.66 -34.07 -5.87
N ALA A 519 8.05 -33.00 -5.17
CA ALA A 519 8.24 -31.69 -5.79
C ALA A 519 9.71 -31.28 -6.00
N TRP A 520 10.69 -32.10 -5.63
CA TRP A 520 12.10 -31.79 -5.89
C TRP A 520 12.49 -32.16 -7.33
N ASP A 521 12.87 -31.17 -8.14
CA ASP A 521 13.19 -31.34 -9.57
C ASP A 521 14.70 -31.57 -9.83
N GLY A 522 15.53 -31.65 -8.78
CA GLY A 522 16.96 -31.94 -8.85
C GLY A 522 17.84 -30.80 -8.35
N GLU A 523 17.55 -29.56 -8.76
CA GLU A 523 18.24 -28.34 -8.28
C GLU A 523 17.32 -27.29 -7.64
N TRP A 524 16.00 -27.43 -7.82
CA TRP A 524 14.98 -26.54 -7.28
C TRP A 524 13.65 -27.30 -7.07
N TYR A 525 12.70 -26.66 -6.41
CA TYR A 525 11.34 -27.19 -6.23
C TYR A 525 10.43 -26.80 -7.39
N LEU A 526 9.59 -27.73 -7.81
CA LEU A 526 8.49 -27.50 -8.76
C LEU A 526 7.54 -26.42 -8.24
N ARG A 527 6.74 -25.84 -9.15
CA ARG A 527 5.73 -24.84 -8.82
C ARG A 527 4.39 -25.45 -8.45
N ALA A 528 3.93 -26.41 -9.24
CA ALA A 528 2.58 -26.96 -9.18
C ALA A 528 2.48 -28.19 -10.09
N TYR A 529 1.33 -28.87 -10.01
CA TYR A 529 0.88 -29.89 -10.97
C TYR A 529 -0.46 -29.47 -11.57
N HIS A 530 -0.63 -29.66 -12.87
CA HIS A 530 -1.93 -29.54 -13.53
C HIS A 530 -2.88 -30.69 -13.11
N ASP A 531 -4.16 -30.56 -13.45
CA ASP A 531 -5.17 -31.60 -13.19
C ASP A 531 -4.87 -32.99 -13.78
N ASP A 532 -4.06 -33.06 -14.84
CA ASP A 532 -3.62 -34.28 -15.51
C ASP A 532 -2.30 -34.84 -14.95
N GLY A 533 -1.68 -34.15 -13.99
CA GLY A 533 -0.44 -34.55 -13.33
C GLY A 533 0.83 -34.04 -14.02
N ASP A 534 0.73 -33.22 -15.06
CA ASP A 534 1.91 -32.58 -15.65
C ASP A 534 2.51 -31.55 -14.68
N ALA A 535 3.84 -31.58 -14.53
CA ALA A 535 4.58 -30.67 -13.66
C ALA A 535 4.74 -29.27 -14.27
N ILE A 536 4.68 -28.25 -13.42
CA ILE A 536 4.92 -26.83 -13.73
C ILE A 536 6.15 -26.38 -12.95
N GLY A 537 7.02 -25.56 -13.56
CA GLY A 537 8.26 -25.14 -12.91
C GLY A 537 9.32 -26.24 -12.87
N SER A 538 9.34 -27.10 -13.89
CA SER A 538 10.35 -28.15 -14.06
C SER A 538 11.42 -27.73 -15.06
N SER A 539 12.64 -28.19 -14.85
CA SER A 539 13.74 -28.20 -15.81
C SER A 539 13.37 -28.86 -17.16
N LYS A 540 12.35 -29.72 -17.17
CA LYS A 540 11.81 -30.40 -18.36
C LYS A 540 10.73 -29.60 -19.09
N SER A 541 10.22 -28.51 -18.51
CA SER A 541 9.20 -27.68 -19.15
C SER A 541 9.79 -26.85 -20.30
N ASP A 542 9.01 -26.59 -21.35
CA ASP A 542 9.46 -25.74 -22.47
C ASP A 542 9.49 -24.24 -22.10
N GLN A 543 8.60 -23.84 -21.19
CA GLN A 543 8.45 -22.48 -20.67
C GLN A 543 8.18 -22.55 -19.16
N ALA A 544 8.37 -21.43 -18.48
CA ALA A 544 8.19 -21.28 -17.03
C ALA A 544 8.92 -22.37 -16.24
N ARG A 545 10.19 -22.62 -16.58
CA ARG A 545 10.98 -23.75 -16.06
C ARG A 545 11.27 -23.68 -14.58
N MET A 546 11.19 -22.50 -13.99
CA MET A 546 11.44 -22.27 -12.57
C MET A 546 10.60 -21.09 -12.10
N PHE A 547 10.12 -21.15 -10.86
CA PHE A 547 9.40 -20.06 -10.19
C PHE A 547 10.10 -19.70 -8.89
N LEU A 548 10.14 -18.42 -8.53
CA LEU A 548 10.78 -17.93 -7.31
C LEU A 548 10.09 -18.41 -6.02
N LEU A 549 8.75 -18.45 -6.04
CA LEU A 549 7.92 -18.66 -4.84
C LEU A 549 8.28 -19.92 -4.04
N PRO A 550 8.27 -21.13 -4.64
CA PRO A 550 8.62 -22.36 -3.91
C PRO A 550 10.04 -22.33 -3.36
N GLN A 551 10.97 -21.63 -4.01
CA GLN A 551 12.38 -21.64 -3.58
C GLN A 551 12.55 -20.82 -2.31
N ALA A 552 12.04 -19.58 -2.32
CA ALA A 552 12.05 -18.72 -1.14
C ALA A 552 11.28 -19.36 0.02
N TRP A 553 10.11 -19.95 -0.26
CA TRP A 553 9.28 -20.58 0.77
C TRP A 553 9.83 -21.90 1.28
N SER A 554 10.65 -22.61 0.50
CA SER A 554 11.32 -23.82 0.98
C SER A 554 12.20 -23.54 2.20
N VAL A 555 12.80 -22.35 2.24
CA VAL A 555 13.62 -21.85 3.34
C VAL A 555 12.76 -21.14 4.38
N TYR A 556 11.98 -20.14 3.98
CA TYR A 556 11.21 -19.31 4.90
C TYR A 556 10.24 -20.13 5.77
N ALA A 557 9.57 -21.13 5.18
CA ALA A 557 8.67 -22.00 5.92
C ALA A 557 9.36 -23.17 6.65
N GLY A 558 10.68 -23.30 6.50
CA GLY A 558 11.42 -24.48 6.97
C GLY A 558 10.92 -25.78 6.32
N ALA A 559 10.53 -25.72 5.05
CA ALA A 559 9.92 -26.84 4.34
C ALA A 559 10.95 -27.75 3.64
N ALA A 560 12.13 -27.23 3.32
CA ALA A 560 13.21 -27.99 2.69
C ALA A 560 13.89 -28.98 3.65
N ARG A 561 14.37 -30.11 3.12
CA ARG A 561 15.20 -31.08 3.85
C ARG A 561 16.70 -30.81 3.59
N GLY A 562 17.50 -30.84 4.66
CA GLY A 562 18.95 -30.68 4.57
C GLY A 562 19.38 -29.40 3.84
N GLU A 563 20.27 -29.53 2.86
CA GLU A 563 20.83 -28.41 2.10
C GLU A 563 19.96 -27.96 0.92
N ARG A 564 18.85 -28.65 0.62
CA ARG A 564 18.03 -28.38 -0.59
C ARG A 564 17.47 -26.96 -0.64
N GLY A 565 17.14 -26.37 0.51
CA GLY A 565 16.68 -24.98 0.57
C GLY A 565 17.76 -23.99 0.11
N ALA A 566 19.00 -24.20 0.53
CA ALA A 566 20.13 -23.40 0.06
C ALA A 566 20.39 -23.64 -1.43
N GLN A 567 20.36 -24.89 -1.88
CA GLN A 567 20.52 -25.22 -3.30
C GLN A 567 19.44 -24.58 -4.19
N ALA A 568 18.18 -24.60 -3.75
CA ALA A 568 17.07 -23.97 -4.47
C ALA A 568 17.24 -22.45 -4.58
N MET A 569 17.75 -21.81 -3.54
CA MET A 569 18.04 -20.37 -3.53
C MET A 569 19.25 -20.02 -4.41
N ASP A 570 20.28 -20.88 -4.47
CA ASP A 570 21.41 -20.70 -5.41
C ASP A 570 20.96 -20.80 -6.87
N SER A 571 20.05 -21.73 -7.16
CA SER A 571 19.40 -21.84 -8.46
C SER A 571 18.59 -20.57 -8.79
N ALA A 572 17.85 -20.04 -7.82
CA ALA A 572 17.07 -18.82 -8.00
C ALA A 572 17.98 -17.62 -8.30
N ASP A 573 19.11 -17.51 -7.59
CA ASP A 573 20.09 -16.46 -7.85
C ASP A 573 20.69 -16.57 -9.25
N ARG A 574 21.06 -17.79 -9.67
CA ARG A 574 21.68 -18.04 -10.97
C ARG A 574 20.73 -17.74 -12.15
N HIS A 575 19.46 -18.08 -11.99
CA HIS A 575 18.50 -18.09 -13.11
C HIS A 575 17.52 -16.91 -13.12
N LEU A 576 17.19 -16.36 -11.96
CA LEU A 576 16.11 -15.37 -11.82
C LEU A 576 16.63 -13.96 -11.51
N ASN A 577 17.85 -13.80 -10.97
CA ASN A 577 18.39 -12.47 -10.74
C ASN A 577 18.66 -11.75 -12.06
N CYS A 578 18.22 -10.51 -12.14
CA CYS A 578 18.51 -9.57 -13.20
C CYS A 578 18.83 -8.22 -12.59
N LYS A 579 19.18 -7.22 -13.43
CA LYS A 579 19.56 -5.90 -12.92
C LYS A 579 18.44 -5.22 -12.12
N LEU A 580 17.17 -5.50 -12.37
CA LEU A 580 16.07 -4.89 -11.59
C LEU A 580 15.76 -5.58 -10.26
N GLY A 581 16.34 -6.77 -10.01
CA GLY A 581 15.98 -7.65 -8.88
C GLY A 581 15.73 -9.09 -9.35
N THR A 582 15.04 -9.87 -8.54
CA THR A 582 14.76 -11.28 -8.86
C THR A 582 13.42 -11.45 -9.57
N ARG A 583 13.43 -12.05 -10.76
CA ARG A 583 12.24 -12.36 -11.56
C ARG A 583 11.35 -13.41 -10.88
N THR A 584 10.05 -13.39 -11.17
CA THR A 584 9.11 -14.39 -10.66
C THR A 584 9.30 -15.77 -11.26
N MET A 585 9.78 -15.85 -12.51
CA MET A 585 9.97 -17.10 -13.24
C MET A 585 11.09 -17.02 -14.29
N LEU A 586 11.65 -18.19 -14.61
CA LEU A 586 12.58 -18.42 -15.70
C LEU A 586 11.81 -18.80 -16.97
N ASP A 587 12.21 -18.25 -18.12
CA ASP A 587 11.58 -18.47 -19.43
C ASP A 587 10.08 -18.21 -19.43
N PRO A 588 9.64 -16.96 -19.20
CA PRO A 588 8.23 -16.61 -19.06
C PRO A 588 7.39 -17.08 -20.25
N TYR A 589 6.10 -17.31 -19.98
CA TYR A 589 5.16 -17.80 -20.98
C TYR A 589 5.07 -16.82 -22.16
N ASN A 590 5.23 -17.35 -23.38
CA ASN A 590 5.13 -16.58 -24.61
C ASN A 590 3.96 -17.09 -25.48
N GLY A 591 2.84 -16.38 -25.38
CA GLY A 591 1.56 -16.78 -25.97
C GLY A 591 0.58 -17.27 -24.92
N TRP A 592 -0.68 -17.47 -25.33
CA TRP A 592 -1.76 -17.92 -24.45
C TRP A 592 -1.66 -19.42 -24.17
N ASP A 593 -1.71 -19.79 -22.89
CA ASP A 593 -1.90 -21.18 -22.46
C ASP A 593 -3.20 -21.29 -21.63
N PRO A 594 -4.24 -21.95 -22.17
CA PRO A 594 -5.51 -22.11 -21.46
C PRO A 594 -5.42 -22.98 -20.20
N ARG A 595 -4.35 -23.78 -20.03
CA ARG A 595 -4.09 -24.57 -18.82
C ARG A 595 -3.48 -23.74 -17.70
N VAL A 596 -2.98 -22.54 -17.98
CA VAL A 596 -2.32 -21.66 -17.01
C VAL A 596 -3.22 -20.51 -16.59
N GLY A 597 -3.82 -19.82 -17.57
CA GLY A 597 -4.74 -18.71 -17.32
C GLY A 597 -4.08 -17.32 -17.42
N LEU A 598 -4.47 -16.41 -16.53
CA LEU A 598 -4.20 -14.97 -16.56
C LEU A 598 -2.70 -14.59 -16.58
N ALA A 599 -1.78 -15.48 -16.22
CA ALA A 599 -0.35 -15.22 -16.37
C ALA A 599 0.01 -15.08 -17.86
N THR A 600 -0.60 -15.91 -18.72
CA THR A 600 -0.27 -16.00 -20.15
C THR A 600 -0.97 -14.97 -21.02
N THR A 601 -1.85 -14.14 -20.44
CA THR A 601 -2.38 -12.94 -21.12
C THR A 601 -1.39 -11.77 -21.07
N LYS A 602 -0.37 -11.86 -20.20
CA LYS A 602 0.61 -10.81 -20.00
C LYS A 602 1.82 -11.02 -20.90
N THR A 603 2.40 -9.92 -21.36
CA THR A 603 3.66 -9.93 -22.12
C THR A 603 4.77 -10.59 -21.29
N PRO A 604 5.60 -11.47 -21.87
CA PRO A 604 6.77 -12.03 -21.19
C PRO A 604 7.64 -10.93 -20.56
N GLY A 605 8.03 -11.12 -19.29
CA GLY A 605 8.80 -10.15 -18.53
C GLY A 605 7.96 -9.10 -17.79
N THR A 606 6.63 -9.25 -17.71
CA THR A 606 5.74 -8.30 -17.01
C THR A 606 4.97 -8.96 -15.88
N HIS A 607 4.86 -8.23 -14.75
CA HIS A 607 4.09 -8.65 -13.58
C HIS A 607 4.35 -10.11 -13.17
N GLU A 608 3.32 -10.96 -13.08
CA GLU A 608 3.45 -12.36 -12.69
C GLU A 608 4.17 -13.21 -13.76
N ASN A 609 4.15 -12.81 -15.04
CA ASN A 609 4.76 -13.53 -16.16
C ASN A 609 6.22 -13.13 -16.40
N GLY A 610 7.08 -13.36 -15.41
CA GLY A 610 8.52 -13.12 -15.49
C GLY A 610 8.97 -11.69 -15.18
N GLY A 611 8.08 -10.84 -14.67
CA GLY A 611 8.47 -9.55 -14.10
C GLY A 611 9.22 -9.71 -12.77
N VAL A 612 9.76 -8.61 -12.23
CA VAL A 612 10.31 -8.56 -10.87
C VAL A 612 9.18 -8.15 -9.93
N TYR A 613 8.57 -9.11 -9.23
CA TYR A 613 7.45 -8.84 -8.32
C TYR A 613 7.98 -8.62 -6.90
N LEU A 614 7.87 -7.39 -6.39
CA LEU A 614 8.57 -6.99 -5.16
C LEU A 614 8.08 -7.75 -3.93
N HIS A 615 6.80 -8.12 -3.88
CA HIS A 615 6.27 -8.97 -2.81
C HIS A 615 6.90 -10.37 -2.82
N ALA A 616 7.23 -10.94 -3.98
CA ALA A 616 7.98 -12.19 -4.03
C ALA A 616 9.47 -11.99 -3.64
N CYS A 617 10.04 -10.84 -4.00
CA CYS A 617 11.41 -10.47 -3.62
C CYS A 617 11.57 -10.30 -2.11
N THR A 618 10.54 -9.83 -1.39
CA THR A 618 10.60 -9.71 0.07
C THR A 618 10.52 -11.06 0.78
N PHE A 619 9.84 -12.06 0.22
CA PHE A 619 9.96 -13.45 0.69
C PHE A 619 11.40 -13.96 0.52
N LYS A 620 12.00 -13.69 -0.64
CA LYS A 620 13.40 -14.03 -0.91
C LYS A 620 14.35 -13.34 0.07
N LEU A 621 14.12 -12.06 0.39
CA LEU A 621 14.89 -11.31 1.39
C LEU A 621 14.88 -12.00 2.76
N ALA A 622 13.72 -12.47 3.22
CA ALA A 622 13.62 -13.22 4.47
C ALA A 622 14.38 -14.57 4.39
N ALA A 623 14.26 -15.29 3.26
CA ALA A 623 14.97 -16.54 3.04
C ALA A 623 16.50 -16.36 2.98
N ASP A 624 17.00 -15.36 2.26
CA ASP A 624 18.42 -15.01 2.18
C ASP A 624 18.97 -14.64 3.57
N SER A 625 18.17 -13.90 4.35
CA SER A 625 18.53 -13.53 5.72
C SER A 625 18.63 -14.74 6.65
N LEU A 626 17.69 -15.69 6.54
CA LEU A 626 17.71 -16.96 7.29
C LEU A 626 18.93 -17.83 6.93
N LEU A 627 19.36 -17.80 5.67
CA LEU A 627 20.55 -18.51 5.19
C LEU A 627 21.85 -17.73 5.40
N LYS A 628 21.80 -16.55 6.05
CA LYS A 628 22.97 -15.67 6.28
C LYS A 628 23.69 -15.26 4.99
N ARG A 629 22.93 -14.99 3.92
CA ARG A 629 23.43 -14.55 2.61
C ARG A 629 23.52 -13.01 2.54
N HIS A 630 24.47 -12.44 3.29
CA HIS A 630 24.62 -10.99 3.47
C HIS A 630 24.68 -10.20 2.14
N GLU A 631 25.43 -10.69 1.15
CA GLU A 631 25.53 -10.04 -0.17
C GLU A 631 24.19 -10.04 -0.93
N ASN A 632 23.42 -11.12 -0.82
CA ASN A 632 22.09 -11.21 -1.42
C ASN A 632 21.09 -10.30 -0.70
N VAL A 633 21.22 -10.13 0.62
CA VAL A 633 20.46 -9.13 1.38
C VAL A 633 20.77 -7.73 0.86
N ALA A 634 22.04 -7.36 0.69
CA ALA A 634 22.43 -6.06 0.15
C ALA A 634 21.89 -5.85 -1.28
N PHE A 635 21.96 -6.87 -2.15
CA PHE A 635 21.37 -6.84 -3.49
C PHE A 635 19.86 -6.63 -3.45
N ALA A 636 19.14 -7.34 -2.57
CA ALA A 636 17.70 -7.21 -2.43
C ALA A 636 17.29 -5.80 -1.96
N LEU A 637 17.99 -5.20 -0.99
CA LEU A 637 17.70 -3.83 -0.56
C LEU A 637 17.88 -2.83 -1.71
N LYS A 638 18.96 -2.94 -2.49
CA LYS A 638 19.22 -2.08 -3.66
C LYS A 638 18.17 -2.26 -4.77
N THR A 639 17.63 -3.45 -4.95
CA THR A 639 16.70 -3.74 -6.04
C THR A 639 15.22 -3.51 -5.66
N ILE A 640 14.84 -3.74 -4.41
CA ILE A 640 13.48 -3.49 -3.90
C ILE A 640 13.23 -2.00 -3.67
N LEU A 641 14.19 -1.28 -3.09
CA LEU A 641 13.99 0.13 -2.74
C LEU A 641 13.97 1.02 -4.00
N PRO A 642 13.08 2.02 -4.07
CA PRO A 642 12.86 2.83 -5.26
C PRO A 642 13.85 4.00 -5.42
N PHE A 643 14.65 4.30 -4.39
CA PHE A 643 15.53 5.47 -4.31
C PHE A 643 17.03 5.15 -4.15
N THR A 644 17.41 3.87 -4.07
CA THR A 644 18.83 3.53 -3.93
C THR A 644 19.59 3.83 -5.23
N GLU A 645 20.90 4.06 -5.13
CA GLU A 645 21.79 4.21 -6.30
C GLU A 645 21.85 2.90 -7.10
N HIS A 646 20.81 2.67 -7.88
CA HIS A 646 20.69 1.57 -8.82
C HIS A 646 20.89 2.13 -10.23
N THR A 647 21.65 1.44 -11.06
CA THR A 647 21.93 1.88 -12.45
C THR A 647 20.70 1.88 -13.35
N GLU A 648 19.57 1.33 -12.89
CA GLU A 648 18.38 1.07 -13.69
C GLU A 648 17.28 2.06 -13.33
N ARG A 649 16.61 2.60 -14.35
CA ARG A 649 15.52 3.57 -14.18
C ARG A 649 14.27 2.87 -13.63
N LYS A 650 13.80 3.30 -12.46
CA LYS A 650 12.55 2.84 -11.84
C LYS A 650 11.56 4.01 -11.72
N PRO A 651 10.74 4.30 -12.76
CA PRO A 651 9.83 5.44 -12.75
C PRO A 651 8.58 5.15 -11.88
N CYS A 652 8.76 5.08 -10.56
CA CYS A 652 7.71 5.07 -9.54
C CYS A 652 7.85 6.28 -8.61
N GLU A 653 6.87 6.43 -7.72
CA GLU A 653 6.97 7.28 -6.55
C GLU A 653 8.19 6.87 -5.71
N PRO A 654 9.10 7.79 -5.37
CA PRO A 654 10.33 7.47 -4.64
C PRO A 654 10.12 7.28 -3.13
N TYR A 655 8.91 7.53 -2.62
CA TYR A 655 8.57 7.44 -1.20
C TYR A 655 7.67 6.24 -0.86
N VAL A 656 7.34 5.37 -1.82
CA VAL A 656 6.55 4.13 -1.61
C VAL A 656 7.04 2.98 -2.47
N LEU A 657 6.73 1.74 -2.06
CA LEU A 657 6.94 0.56 -2.90
C LEU A 657 5.82 0.38 -3.94
N CYS A 658 6.16 -0.27 -5.04
CA CYS A 658 5.20 -0.80 -6.01
C CYS A 658 5.14 -2.33 -5.98
N ASN A 659 4.17 -2.93 -6.68
CA ASN A 659 4.03 -4.38 -6.71
C ASN A 659 5.09 -5.07 -7.59
N SER A 660 5.55 -4.43 -8.67
CA SER A 660 6.41 -5.06 -9.65
C SER A 660 7.15 -4.08 -10.56
N TYR A 661 8.25 -4.54 -11.17
CA TYR A 661 8.94 -3.89 -12.29
C TYR A 661 8.92 -4.77 -13.54
N PHE A 662 8.86 -4.13 -14.70
CA PHE A 662 8.90 -4.81 -16.01
C PHE A 662 10.34 -5.18 -16.34
N ALA A 663 10.61 -6.46 -16.53
CA ALA A 663 11.95 -7.03 -16.70
C ALA A 663 12.29 -7.37 -18.17
N ILE A 664 11.68 -6.66 -19.12
CA ILE A 664 11.88 -6.82 -20.57
C ILE A 664 13.12 -6.03 -21.00
N GLU A 665 14.30 -6.65 -20.99
CA GLU A 665 15.61 -5.96 -21.10
C GLU A 665 15.74 -5.03 -22.31
N ASP A 666 15.21 -5.41 -23.47
CA ASP A 666 15.31 -4.62 -24.71
C ASP A 666 14.14 -3.64 -24.92
N SER A 667 13.24 -3.51 -23.95
CA SER A 667 12.06 -2.65 -24.08
C SER A 667 12.31 -1.24 -23.54
N TYR A 668 11.75 -0.23 -24.22
CA TYR A 668 11.65 1.13 -23.66
C TYR A 668 10.86 1.17 -22.32
N ARG A 669 10.13 0.09 -22.01
CA ARG A 669 9.40 -0.08 -20.75
C ARG A 669 10.18 -0.84 -19.68
N TYR A 670 11.44 -1.21 -19.88
CA TYR A 670 12.26 -1.81 -18.83
C TYR A 670 12.25 -0.95 -17.56
N GLY A 671 12.07 -1.58 -16.40
CA GLY A 671 11.99 -0.90 -15.12
C GLY A 671 10.65 -0.22 -14.83
N THR A 672 9.70 -0.21 -15.78
CA THR A 672 8.36 0.36 -15.55
C THR A 672 7.72 -0.27 -14.31
N ALA A 673 7.34 0.58 -13.37
CA ALA A 673 6.64 0.15 -12.17
C ALA A 673 5.19 -0.20 -12.48
N GLY A 674 4.71 -1.28 -11.85
CA GLY A 674 3.30 -1.62 -11.81
C GLY A 674 2.50 -0.71 -10.88
N GLN A 675 1.63 -1.31 -10.07
CA GLN A 675 0.80 -0.60 -9.11
C GLN A 675 1.64 -0.15 -7.91
N SER A 676 1.73 1.16 -7.67
CA SER A 676 2.29 1.78 -6.47
C SER A 676 1.29 1.77 -5.32
N TRP A 677 1.76 2.02 -4.09
CA TRP A 677 0.96 2.07 -2.86
C TRP A 677 0.28 0.76 -2.46
N GLY A 678 -0.74 0.32 -3.18
CA GLY A 678 -1.55 -0.86 -2.87
C GLY A 678 -0.83 -2.15 -3.20
N THR A 679 0.11 -2.58 -2.35
CA THR A 679 0.87 -3.83 -2.53
C THR A 679 1.29 -4.45 -1.20
N GLY A 680 1.25 -5.78 -1.11
CA GLY A 680 1.79 -6.53 0.04
C GLY A 680 3.33 -6.48 0.14
N ALA A 681 4.01 -5.91 -0.87
CA ALA A 681 5.44 -5.65 -0.79
C ALA A 681 5.81 -4.73 0.38
N ALA A 682 4.95 -3.75 0.72
CA ALA A 682 5.18 -2.86 1.86
C ALA A 682 5.18 -3.63 3.19
N GLY A 683 4.14 -4.42 3.46
CA GLY A 683 4.04 -5.25 4.67
C GLY A 683 5.19 -6.22 4.78
N TRP A 684 5.44 -7.00 3.71
CA TRP A 684 6.50 -7.99 3.74
C TRP A 684 7.91 -7.41 3.73
N PHE A 685 8.14 -6.24 3.14
CA PHE A 685 9.43 -5.56 3.28
C PHE A 685 9.65 -5.15 4.72
N TYR A 686 8.66 -4.51 5.37
CA TYR A 686 8.74 -4.15 6.78
C TYR A 686 9.01 -5.39 7.66
N TYR A 687 8.23 -6.45 7.46
CA TYR A 687 8.38 -7.72 8.19
C TYR A 687 9.75 -8.35 7.95
N ALA A 688 10.15 -8.57 6.69
CA ALA A 688 11.44 -9.18 6.35
C ALA A 688 12.62 -8.38 6.90
N PHE A 689 12.55 -7.06 6.78
CA PHE A 689 13.61 -6.15 7.18
C PHE A 689 13.78 -6.08 8.70
N THR A 690 12.69 -5.96 9.46
CA THR A 690 12.77 -5.93 10.93
C THR A 690 13.09 -7.30 11.53
N HIS A 691 12.44 -8.36 11.03
CA HIS A 691 12.51 -9.70 11.64
C HIS A 691 13.74 -10.50 11.20
N TYR A 692 14.28 -10.26 10.01
CA TYR A 692 15.35 -11.12 9.48
C TYR A 692 16.60 -10.35 9.05
N VAL A 693 16.49 -9.13 8.52
CA VAL A 693 17.67 -8.29 8.24
C VAL A 693 18.23 -7.72 9.55
N PHE A 694 17.45 -6.92 10.28
CA PHE A 694 17.78 -6.53 11.66
C PHE A 694 17.71 -7.72 12.63
N GLY A 695 16.95 -8.76 12.27
CA GLY A 695 16.92 -10.01 13.02
C GLY A 695 16.20 -9.92 14.37
N ILE A 696 15.34 -8.92 14.58
CA ILE A 696 14.64 -8.71 15.85
C ILE A 696 13.23 -9.31 15.76
N ARG A 697 13.05 -10.48 16.38
CA ARG A 697 11.82 -11.28 16.29
C ARG A 697 11.16 -11.44 17.66
N PRO A 698 9.88 -11.03 17.80
CA PRO A 698 9.07 -11.41 18.95
C PRO A 698 9.03 -12.92 19.16
N GLN A 699 9.26 -13.34 20.39
CA GLN A 699 9.03 -14.68 20.92
C GLN A 699 8.09 -14.57 22.11
N TRP A 700 7.61 -15.72 22.61
CA TRP A 700 6.74 -15.73 23.79
C TRP A 700 7.42 -15.06 25.01
N ASP A 701 8.69 -15.37 25.22
CA ASP A 701 9.51 -14.98 26.37
C ASP A 701 10.34 -13.70 26.17
N GLY A 702 10.49 -13.21 24.94
CA GLY A 702 11.25 -11.99 24.69
C GLY A 702 11.48 -11.66 23.22
N LEU A 703 12.60 -11.01 22.91
CA LEU A 703 13.01 -10.64 21.56
C LEU A 703 14.24 -11.46 21.15
N LEU A 704 14.08 -12.33 20.17
CA LEU A 704 15.19 -13.01 19.52
C LEU A 704 15.99 -12.02 18.67
N VAL A 705 17.32 -12.06 18.80
CA VAL A 705 18.30 -11.25 18.09
C VAL A 705 19.15 -12.14 17.19
N ASP A 706 18.92 -12.06 15.87
CA ASP A 706 19.57 -12.91 14.87
C ASP A 706 19.75 -12.17 13.52
N PRO A 707 20.53 -11.07 13.47
CA PRO A 707 20.65 -10.22 12.30
C PRO A 707 21.33 -10.91 11.10
N CYS A 708 21.03 -10.38 9.91
CA CYS A 708 21.77 -10.60 8.66
C CYS A 708 21.92 -9.24 7.95
N LEU A 709 22.85 -8.42 8.43
CA LEU A 709 23.02 -7.05 7.92
C LEU A 709 23.82 -7.03 6.61
N PRO A 710 23.59 -6.02 5.74
CA PRO A 710 24.46 -5.76 4.58
C PRO A 710 25.94 -5.68 4.97
N PRO A 711 26.88 -6.23 4.18
CA PRO A 711 28.31 -6.23 4.47
C PRO A 711 28.92 -4.82 4.64
N GLU A 712 28.33 -3.82 3.97
CA GLU A 712 28.79 -2.43 4.04
C GLU A 712 28.35 -1.69 5.30
N TRP A 713 27.42 -2.23 6.10
CA TRP A 713 26.90 -1.57 7.30
C TRP A 713 27.78 -1.85 8.51
N LYS A 714 28.67 -0.91 8.82
CA LYS A 714 29.52 -0.97 10.01
C LYS A 714 28.71 -0.83 11.30
N GLN A 715 27.74 0.08 11.31
CA GLN A 715 26.89 0.37 12.46
C GLN A 715 25.47 0.72 11.98
N CYS A 716 24.48 0.31 12.75
CA CYS A 716 23.10 0.76 12.60
C CYS A 716 22.34 0.62 13.92
N VAL A 717 21.24 1.34 14.06
CA VAL A 717 20.37 1.31 15.24
C VAL A 717 18.94 0.97 14.83
N PHE A 718 18.26 0.16 15.64
CA PHE A 718 16.83 -0.04 15.56
C PHE A 718 16.19 0.27 16.91
N HIS A 719 15.38 1.31 16.94
CA HIS A 719 14.52 1.66 18.08
C HIS A 719 13.19 0.96 17.91
N ARG A 720 12.70 0.32 18.97
CA ARG A 720 11.44 -0.42 18.95
C ARG A 720 10.80 -0.45 20.33
N ARG A 721 9.52 -0.08 20.41
CA ARG A 721 8.71 -0.36 21.59
C ARG A 721 8.18 -1.80 21.56
N PHE A 722 8.35 -2.53 22.65
CA PHE A 722 7.86 -3.92 22.80
C PHE A 722 7.38 -4.15 24.23
N ARG A 723 6.12 -4.57 24.38
CA ARG A 723 5.47 -4.87 25.67
C ARG A 723 5.66 -3.80 26.75
N GLY A 724 5.58 -2.52 26.35
CA GLY A 724 5.68 -1.37 27.25
C GLY A 724 7.10 -0.85 27.52
N THR A 725 8.13 -1.52 26.99
CA THR A 725 9.54 -1.12 27.10
C THR A 725 10.04 -0.56 25.77
N ASP A 726 10.81 0.52 25.82
CA ASP A 726 11.50 1.08 24.66
C ASP A 726 12.90 0.45 24.53
N TYR A 727 13.14 -0.26 23.45
CA TYR A 727 14.42 -0.89 23.16
C TYR A 727 15.22 -0.10 22.14
N GLU A 728 16.50 0.10 22.41
CA GLU A 728 17.50 0.60 21.46
C GLU A 728 18.49 -0.53 21.12
N PHE A 729 18.34 -1.13 19.95
CA PHE A 729 19.28 -2.15 19.45
C PHE A 729 20.39 -1.48 18.65
N ARG A 730 21.61 -1.52 19.16
CA ARG A 730 22.82 -1.00 18.50
C ARG A 730 23.62 -2.15 17.92
N PHE A 731 23.78 -2.17 16.60
CA PHE A 731 24.54 -3.19 15.91
C PHE A 731 25.91 -2.65 15.54
N GLU A 732 26.96 -3.41 15.84
CA GLU A 732 28.33 -3.12 15.43
C GLU A 732 28.89 -4.32 14.66
N GLN A 733 29.22 -4.11 13.39
CA GLN A 733 29.82 -5.12 12.53
C GLN A 733 31.35 -4.92 12.48
N VAL A 734 32.07 -5.73 13.28
CA VAL A 734 33.54 -5.70 13.39
C VAL A 734 34.20 -6.22 12.11
N LYS A 735 33.58 -7.21 11.46
CA LYS A 735 33.96 -7.75 10.14
C LYS A 735 32.74 -7.84 9.24
N PRO A 736 32.88 -7.54 7.93
CA PRO A 736 31.81 -7.74 6.96
C PRO A 736 31.21 -9.15 7.08
N CYS A 737 29.88 -9.25 7.00
CA CYS A 737 29.16 -10.52 7.11
C CYS A 737 29.35 -11.23 8.47
N GLY A 738 29.57 -10.47 9.55
CA GLY A 738 29.77 -11.03 10.89
C GLY A 738 28.53 -11.72 11.46
N SER A 739 28.77 -12.72 12.29
CA SER A 739 27.75 -13.44 13.06
C SER A 739 27.65 -12.89 14.49
N VAL A 740 26.53 -13.11 15.19
CA VAL A 740 26.38 -12.65 16.58
C VAL A 740 27.47 -13.26 17.45
N ARG A 741 28.42 -12.41 17.86
CA ARG A 741 29.52 -12.79 18.76
C ARG A 741 29.15 -12.59 20.21
N LYS A 742 28.45 -11.49 20.50
CA LYS A 742 28.10 -11.08 21.86
C LYS A 742 26.88 -10.16 21.84
N ILE A 743 26.00 -10.32 22.82
CA ILE A 743 24.89 -9.40 23.12
C ILE A 743 25.09 -8.87 24.54
N LEU A 744 24.96 -7.55 24.69
CA LEU A 744 24.96 -6.85 25.97
C LEU A 744 23.58 -6.22 26.18
N VAL A 745 22.92 -6.51 27.30
CA VAL A 745 21.68 -5.85 27.72
C VAL A 745 22.03 -4.92 28.88
N ASN A 746 21.84 -3.61 28.69
CA ASN A 746 22.23 -2.58 29.65
C ASN A 746 23.70 -2.73 30.13
N GLY A 747 24.59 -3.07 29.20
CA GLY A 747 26.03 -3.29 29.45
C GLY A 747 26.40 -4.66 30.05
N GLN A 748 25.42 -5.52 30.36
CA GLN A 748 25.66 -6.86 30.90
C GLN A 748 25.53 -7.92 29.80
N ALA A 749 26.51 -8.82 29.70
CA ALA A 749 26.45 -9.91 28.72
C ALA A 749 25.38 -10.94 29.10
N ILE A 750 24.60 -11.36 28.11
CA ILE A 750 23.64 -12.47 28.26
C ILE A 750 24.16 -13.74 27.58
N GLU A 751 23.67 -14.89 28.02
CA GLU A 751 23.83 -16.16 27.30
C GLU A 751 22.66 -16.36 26.33
N GLY A 752 22.95 -16.88 25.14
CA GLY A 752 21.96 -17.05 24.08
C GLY A 752 21.66 -15.76 23.31
N THR A 753 20.54 -15.77 22.58
CA THR A 753 20.16 -14.72 21.62
C THR A 753 18.79 -14.10 21.90
N VAL A 754 18.14 -14.46 23.01
CA VAL A 754 16.82 -13.93 23.38
C VAL A 754 16.98 -12.89 24.49
N VAL A 755 16.56 -11.66 24.21
CA VAL A 755 16.48 -10.56 25.18
C VAL A 755 15.13 -10.63 25.89
N VAL A 756 15.15 -10.99 27.16
CA VAL A 756 13.96 -11.10 28.01
C VAL A 756 13.63 -9.74 28.64
N PRO A 757 12.37 -9.28 28.61
CA PRO A 757 11.98 -8.05 29.31
C PRO A 757 12.24 -8.14 30.81
N ASP A 758 12.93 -7.14 31.36
CA ASP A 758 13.26 -7.05 32.81
C ASP A 758 12.33 -6.09 33.57
N GLY A 759 11.33 -5.52 32.88
CA GLY A 759 10.39 -4.53 33.41
C GLY A 759 10.91 -3.09 33.37
N SER A 760 12.11 -2.85 32.86
CA SER A 760 12.64 -1.50 32.66
C SER A 760 11.83 -0.75 31.60
N PRO A 761 11.62 0.57 31.76
CA PRO A 761 10.96 1.36 30.73
C PRO A 761 11.81 1.53 29.47
N GLN A 762 13.14 1.45 29.61
CA GLN A 762 14.10 1.58 28.52
C GLN A 762 15.20 0.52 28.66
N VAL A 763 15.59 -0.07 27.53
CA VAL A 763 16.65 -1.09 27.47
C VAL A 763 17.56 -0.81 26.27
N VAL A 764 18.87 -0.77 26.52
CA VAL A 764 19.87 -0.69 25.45
C VAL A 764 20.44 -2.08 25.21
N VAL A 765 20.46 -2.51 23.95
CA VAL A 765 20.99 -3.81 23.52
C VAL A 765 22.13 -3.59 22.53
N ASP A 766 23.37 -3.82 22.94
CA ASP A 766 24.52 -3.79 22.04
C ASP A 766 24.76 -5.18 21.45
N VAL A 767 24.74 -5.28 20.11
CA VAL A 767 24.90 -6.51 19.34
C VAL A 767 26.20 -6.42 18.53
N ILE A 768 27.21 -7.20 18.95
CA ILE A 768 28.52 -7.22 18.31
C ILE A 768 28.57 -8.40 17.32
N LEU A 769 28.86 -8.10 16.06
CA LEU A 769 28.96 -9.06 14.96
C LEU A 769 30.43 -9.24 14.55
N GLU A 770 30.93 -10.48 14.56
CA GLU A 770 32.32 -10.82 14.18
C GLU A 770 32.41 -11.98 13.18
#